data_AF-A0A1C0ZUC9-F1
#
_entry.id   AF-A0A1C0ZUC9-F1
#
_cell.length_a   1.000
_cell.length_b   1.000
_cell.length_c   1.000
_cell.angle_alpha   90.00
_cell.angle_beta   90.00
_cell.angle_gamma   90.00
#
_symmetry.space_group_name_H-M   'P 1'
#
loop_
_entity.id
_entity.type
_entity.pdbx_description
1 polymer ?
#
loop_
_entity_poly.entity_id
_entity_poly.type
_entity_poly.pdbx_seq_one_letter_code
_entity_poly.pdbx_strand_id
1 'polypeptide(L)'
;MRKKAISIWSSFILCTLLIGLFTFEAGTAHATTANTPYKTTMGTVTNMTWGGGDARPGFATANGYLYSVWGRGNAFKMRKATTYTGLATATENTVTGMDAADWVVGLYYDNATSTFYVTAHVEYDYFLGSVGAHHYRKIKMYKSTDGLATVTKVGDIITSDNSDIHGYVDYTGNYYDFGAGDHNFYVDEAGGYAYIFYAHAWADLRSQAFADGMFKSERVARAPISQLGDPNAWKNFYLGAWNEPGRGGNASDLADGTNGYVFYSSVIGKYLMVYNNTIASATSLTLQDWTPLYTNPDLTWFYYASALDMDTYSPYIIGSNAIYLELTRRRSAPLTVTNTVTNRTVIEPTYPAESVPDNNYGWDWNFTGTPAPKPLTYIISYQWPYQTHTAGIGFYSDYTVPYSVNYGFGMRMTSTAVGDYVQLNVNVPTAGTYKLYSYNATGPGAGDFQLAIDGVNQGSSVSLFEAAPAHPQNGLGYKKTDMGTVTFATAGNHTFKYTVTGKNAASTGYQLYFDVIKLVNTTTTPPPPATFSDNFESGTASGWTTTAGTWAVVTDGSKVYQQSNSATADTHALNGNTAWTNYTVNAKVKVDAFDAGGYAGVGIDARYQDANNNYSFQYYKLTGELKIQKKVAGVFTTLATKNYAFSTGTWYNMKAVLNGGNLEFWVNGNLELSATDASFSSGKIGLNAHRANAKFDDVTVQ
;
A
#
# COMPACT_ATOMS: atom_id res chain seq x y z
N MET A 1 -1.99 -58.68 -57.89
CA MET A 1 -1.79 -57.23 -57.61
C MET A 1 -3.07 -56.71 -56.93
N ARG A 2 -3.14 -55.84 -55.91
CA ARG A 2 -2.30 -55.41 -54.75
C ARG A 2 -3.25 -54.45 -53.95
N LYS A 3 -3.71 -54.62 -52.70
CA LYS A 3 -3.68 -55.68 -51.66
C LYS A 3 -5.05 -55.70 -50.90
N LYS A 4 -5.40 -56.87 -50.33
CA LYS A 4 -6.05 -57.24 -49.03
C LYS A 4 -6.54 -56.14 -48.03
N ALA A 5 -7.41 -56.40 -47.03
CA ALA A 5 -8.47 -57.39 -46.69
C ALA A 5 -8.89 -57.20 -45.19
N ILE A 6 -9.99 -57.84 -44.73
CA ILE A 6 -10.37 -58.12 -43.30
C ILE A 6 -10.87 -56.88 -42.49
N SER A 7 -12.01 -56.78 -41.78
CA SER A 7 -13.11 -57.65 -41.29
C SER A 7 -13.10 -58.08 -39.81
N ILE A 8 -14.26 -57.88 -39.16
CA ILE A 8 -14.83 -58.66 -38.02
C ILE A 8 -14.35 -58.34 -36.58
N TRP A 9 -15.34 -58.46 -35.69
CA TRP A 9 -15.36 -58.38 -34.22
C TRP A 9 -14.08 -58.77 -33.47
N SER A 10 -13.74 -58.00 -32.44
CA SER A 10 -13.49 -58.55 -31.09
C SER A 10 -13.50 -57.45 -30.01
N SER A 11 -14.25 -57.67 -28.94
CA SER A 11 -13.89 -57.13 -27.62
C SER A 11 -12.55 -57.73 -27.17
N PHE A 12 -11.80 -57.04 -26.31
CA PHE A 12 -10.52 -57.47 -25.74
C PHE A 12 -9.32 -57.61 -26.72
N ILE A 13 -8.59 -56.51 -26.94
CA ILE A 13 -7.26 -56.26 -26.33
C ILE A 13 -6.65 -55.01 -27.00
N LEU A 14 -6.73 -53.87 -26.31
CA LEU A 14 -5.63 -52.89 -26.31
C LEU A 14 -5.50 -52.24 -24.93
N CYS A 15 -5.58 -53.07 -23.89
CA CYS A 15 -5.15 -52.70 -22.55
C CYS A 15 -3.61 -52.76 -22.47
N THR A 16 -2.91 -51.93 -23.26
CA THR A 16 -1.46 -51.62 -23.19
C THR A 16 -1.03 -50.63 -24.30
N LEU A 17 -1.55 -49.39 -24.28
CA LEU A 17 -0.82 -48.13 -24.60
C LEU A 17 -1.78 -46.92 -24.53
N LEU A 18 -2.31 -46.65 -23.33
CA LEU A 18 -2.97 -45.37 -23.02
C LEU A 18 -2.25 -44.63 -21.88
N ILE A 19 -0.93 -44.73 -21.88
CA ILE A 19 0.00 -43.94 -21.07
C ILE A 19 0.97 -43.31 -22.08
N GLY A 20 0.77 -42.02 -22.39
CA GLY A 20 1.62 -41.29 -23.32
C GLY A 20 0.93 -40.07 -23.91
N LEU A 21 1.53 -38.90 -23.70
CA LEU A 21 1.28 -37.64 -24.42
C LEU A 21 -0.07 -36.93 -24.12
N PHE A 22 -0.36 -36.74 -22.84
CA PHE A 22 -0.66 -35.37 -22.39
C PHE A 22 0.68 -34.66 -22.17
N THR A 23 1.10 -33.82 -23.13
CA THR A 23 2.16 -32.84 -22.88
C THR A 23 1.55 -31.65 -22.14
N PHE A 24 1.54 -31.72 -20.82
CA PHE A 24 1.69 -30.50 -20.04
C PHE A 24 3.08 -29.94 -20.33
N GLU A 25 3.17 -28.70 -20.83
CA GLU A 25 4.41 -27.94 -20.72
C GLU A 25 4.58 -27.58 -19.25
N ALA A 26 5.23 -28.48 -18.52
CA ALA A 26 5.76 -28.19 -17.21
C ALA A 26 6.79 -27.05 -17.35
N GLY A 27 6.73 -26.08 -16.43
CA GLY A 27 7.84 -25.18 -16.20
C GLY A 27 9.14 -25.98 -15.99
N THR A 28 10.25 -25.42 -16.47
CA THR A 28 11.59 -26.03 -16.50
C THR A 28 11.88 -26.93 -15.30
N ALA A 29 12.13 -28.22 -15.59
CA ALA A 29 12.42 -29.20 -14.56
C ALA A 29 13.69 -28.84 -13.77
N HIS A 30 13.53 -28.49 -12.49
CA HIS A 30 14.57 -28.77 -11.51
C HIS A 30 14.64 -30.29 -11.30
N ALA A 31 15.87 -30.81 -11.20
CA ALA A 31 16.13 -32.25 -11.25
C ALA A 31 15.37 -33.02 -10.15
N THR A 32 14.62 -34.05 -10.55
CA THR A 32 13.94 -34.96 -9.63
C THR A 32 14.95 -35.91 -8.98
N THR A 33 15.51 -35.51 -7.84
CA THR A 33 16.01 -36.48 -6.85
C THR A 33 14.85 -36.91 -5.96
N ALA A 34 14.66 -38.22 -5.79
CA ALA A 34 13.64 -38.75 -4.91
C ALA A 34 13.96 -38.40 -3.45
N ASN A 35 13.19 -37.48 -2.85
CA ASN A 35 13.38 -37.10 -1.46
C ASN A 35 12.93 -38.24 -0.53
N THR A 36 13.89 -39.07 -0.16
CA THR A 36 13.86 -39.90 1.06
C THR A 36 13.41 -39.00 2.23
N PRO A 37 12.47 -39.41 3.11
CA PRO A 37 11.92 -38.51 4.12
C PRO A 37 13.00 -38.07 5.13
N TYR A 38 13.48 -36.83 4.96
CA TYR A 38 14.62 -36.29 5.68
C TYR A 38 14.41 -36.22 7.20
N LYS A 39 15.51 -36.40 7.92
CA LYS A 39 15.56 -36.53 9.38
C LYS A 39 16.72 -35.70 9.90
N THR A 40 16.54 -34.39 9.96
CA THR A 40 17.50 -33.43 10.53
C THR A 40 17.01 -32.95 11.89
N THR A 41 17.42 -33.66 12.93
CA THR A 41 17.34 -33.13 14.30
C THR A 41 18.42 -32.05 14.42
N MET A 42 18.02 -30.78 14.35
CA MET A 42 18.88 -29.66 14.74
C MET A 42 19.23 -29.81 16.21
N GLY A 43 20.52 -29.75 16.54
CA GLY A 43 20.95 -29.61 17.93
C GLY A 43 20.55 -28.23 18.47
N THR A 44 20.35 -28.14 19.78
CA THR A 44 20.03 -26.91 20.50
C THR A 44 21.04 -25.78 20.21
N VAL A 45 20.65 -24.79 19.41
CA VAL A 45 21.38 -23.51 19.26
C VAL A 45 20.88 -22.52 20.31
N THR A 46 20.98 -22.89 21.59
CA THR A 46 20.49 -22.13 22.75
C THR A 46 21.33 -20.89 23.10
N ASN A 47 22.41 -20.63 22.35
CA ASN A 47 23.47 -19.71 22.78
C ASN A 47 23.63 -18.46 21.91
N MET A 48 22.70 -18.19 20.98
CA MET A 48 22.63 -16.87 20.32
C MET A 48 21.87 -15.90 21.22
N THR A 49 22.58 -15.33 22.20
CA THR A 49 22.05 -14.28 23.09
C THR A 49 21.91 -12.97 22.32
N TRP A 50 20.82 -12.81 21.58
CA TRP A 50 20.45 -11.55 20.93
C TRP A 50 20.29 -10.47 22.01
N GLY A 51 21.14 -9.44 21.94
CA GLY A 51 21.37 -8.51 23.05
C GLY A 51 20.21 -7.56 23.35
N GLY A 52 19.24 -8.02 24.15
CA GLY A 52 18.29 -7.19 24.92
C GLY A 52 17.06 -6.68 24.16
N GLY A 53 15.88 -7.14 24.56
CA GLY A 53 14.57 -6.63 24.11
C GLY A 53 13.98 -7.37 22.91
N ASP A 54 12.84 -6.86 22.42
CA ASP A 54 12.01 -7.33 21.30
C ASP A 54 12.67 -7.16 19.89
N ALA A 55 13.99 -7.37 19.83
CA ALA A 55 14.79 -7.18 18.63
C ALA A 55 14.71 -8.41 17.71
N ARG A 56 14.18 -8.23 16.50
CA ARG A 56 14.06 -9.27 15.48
C ARG A 56 15.35 -9.33 14.66
N PRO A 57 16.07 -10.46 14.62
CA PRO A 57 17.29 -10.56 13.84
C PRO A 57 16.96 -10.63 12.34
N GLY A 58 17.51 -9.69 11.58
CA GLY A 58 17.40 -9.59 10.13
C GLY A 58 18.48 -10.41 9.44
N PHE A 59 18.15 -11.12 8.35
CA PHE A 59 19.09 -11.97 7.62
C PHE A 59 19.09 -11.69 6.11
N ALA A 60 20.28 -11.78 5.50
CA ALA A 60 20.46 -11.73 4.05
C ALA A 60 21.75 -12.45 3.66
N THR A 61 21.86 -12.90 2.42
CA THR A 61 23.12 -13.42 1.87
C THR A 61 23.71 -12.45 0.86
N ALA A 62 25.02 -12.21 0.98
CA ALA A 62 25.77 -11.34 0.08
C ALA A 62 27.20 -11.87 -0.06
N ASN A 63 27.74 -11.87 -1.27
CA ASN A 63 29.17 -12.13 -1.53
C ASN A 63 29.71 -13.44 -0.89
N GLY A 64 28.90 -14.50 -0.88
CA GLY A 64 29.26 -15.80 -0.29
C GLY A 64 29.13 -15.91 1.24
N TYR A 65 28.62 -14.88 1.91
CA TYR A 65 28.34 -14.89 3.34
C TYR A 65 26.84 -14.75 3.63
N LEU A 66 26.37 -15.47 4.65
CA LEU A 66 25.15 -15.16 5.38
C LEU A 66 25.46 -14.06 6.40
N TYR A 67 24.64 -13.00 6.40
CA TYR A 67 24.67 -11.90 7.34
C TYR A 67 23.49 -12.01 8.31
N SER A 68 23.69 -11.53 9.54
CA SER A 68 22.64 -11.33 10.53
C SER A 68 22.82 -9.97 11.22
N VAL A 69 21.74 -9.22 11.41
CA VAL A 69 21.70 -7.90 12.04
C VAL A 69 20.64 -7.82 13.13
N TRP A 70 20.91 -7.16 14.25
CA TRP A 70 19.94 -7.00 15.35
C TRP A 70 20.30 -5.84 16.27
N GLY A 71 19.34 -5.40 17.07
CA GLY A 71 19.54 -4.41 18.13
C GLY A 71 18.77 -3.11 17.90
N ARG A 72 19.05 -2.12 18.76
CA ARG A 72 18.31 -0.86 18.84
C ARG A 72 19.20 0.31 19.22
N GLY A 73 18.75 1.51 18.92
CA GLY A 73 19.42 2.77 19.24
C GLY A 73 20.26 3.32 18.08
N ASN A 74 21.26 4.15 18.38
CA ASN A 74 22.05 4.84 17.34
C ASN A 74 22.99 3.92 16.52
N ALA A 75 23.00 2.64 16.84
CA ALA A 75 23.79 1.60 16.19
C ALA A 75 23.11 0.23 16.37
N PHE A 76 23.46 -0.72 15.52
CA PHE A 76 23.03 -2.11 15.63
C PHE A 76 24.22 -3.07 15.52
N LYS A 77 23.99 -4.35 15.83
CA LYS A 77 24.98 -5.42 15.79
C LYS A 77 24.88 -6.21 14.49
N MET A 78 26.02 -6.67 14.00
CA MET A 78 26.14 -7.43 12.77
C MET A 78 27.13 -8.59 12.95
N ARG A 79 26.76 -9.76 12.43
CA ARG A 79 27.68 -10.89 12.21
C ARG A 79 27.55 -11.37 10.78
N LYS A 80 28.62 -11.97 10.26
CA LYS A 80 28.59 -12.70 8.99
C LYS A 80 29.41 -13.98 9.04
N ALA A 81 28.94 -15.02 8.38
CA ALA A 81 29.59 -16.33 8.30
C ALA A 81 29.21 -17.03 6.99
N THR A 82 29.93 -18.07 6.58
CA THR A 82 29.56 -18.89 5.41
C THR A 82 28.48 -19.93 5.71
N THR A 83 28.10 -20.11 6.98
CA THR A 83 27.07 -21.05 7.44
C THR A 83 26.28 -20.46 8.60
N TYR A 84 25.05 -20.93 8.80
CA TYR A 84 24.20 -20.53 9.93
C TYR A 84 24.88 -20.83 11.28
N THR A 85 25.41 -22.03 11.48
CA THR A 85 26.16 -22.41 12.70
C THR A 85 27.37 -21.51 12.94
N GLY A 86 28.03 -21.05 11.87
CA GLY A 86 29.15 -20.11 11.96
C GLY A 86 28.77 -18.72 12.50
N LEU A 87 27.51 -18.28 12.39
CA LEU A 87 27.07 -17.00 12.98
C LEU A 87 27.12 -17.00 14.52
N ALA A 88 26.98 -18.16 15.16
CA ALA A 88 27.04 -18.27 16.61
C ALA A 88 28.42 -17.88 17.17
N THR A 89 29.49 -18.11 16.40
CA THR A 89 30.89 -17.85 16.77
C THR A 89 31.57 -16.74 15.95
N ALA A 90 30.89 -16.17 14.95
CA ALA A 90 31.41 -15.09 14.13
C ALA A 90 31.65 -13.80 14.93
N THR A 91 32.69 -13.04 14.55
CA THR A 91 33.00 -11.72 15.12
C THR A 91 31.81 -10.78 14.99
N GLU A 92 31.38 -10.23 16.12
CA GLU A 92 30.33 -9.23 16.19
C GLU A 92 30.88 -7.83 15.92
N ASN A 93 30.32 -7.16 14.92
CA ASN A 93 30.63 -5.79 14.56
C ASN A 93 29.48 -4.87 14.98
N THR A 94 29.77 -3.58 15.12
CA THR A 94 28.75 -2.55 15.40
C THR A 94 28.62 -1.66 14.18
N VAL A 95 27.40 -1.50 13.69
CA VAL A 95 27.05 -0.70 12.50
C VAL A 95 26.42 0.61 12.98
N THR A 96 26.96 1.74 12.55
CA THR A 96 26.55 3.08 13.02
C THR A 96 25.75 3.84 11.95
N GLY A 97 25.05 4.90 12.36
CA GLY A 97 24.27 5.77 11.46
C GLY A 97 22.75 5.56 11.52
N MET A 98 22.25 4.87 12.55
CA MET A 98 20.82 4.68 12.81
C MET A 98 20.28 5.76 13.76
N ASP A 99 18.98 6.09 13.69
CA ASP A 99 18.32 7.01 14.64
C ASP A 99 18.26 6.38 16.05
N ALA A 100 18.44 7.20 17.09
CA ALA A 100 18.61 6.73 18.47
C ALA A 100 17.41 6.01 19.14
N ALA A 101 16.25 5.97 18.49
CA ALA A 101 15.02 5.33 18.99
C ALA A 101 14.60 4.09 18.18
N ASP A 102 15.37 3.72 17.15
CA ASP A 102 15.00 2.67 16.21
C ASP A 102 15.40 1.28 16.67
N TRP A 103 14.66 0.29 16.19
CA TRP A 103 14.86 -1.15 16.37
C TRP A 103 15.02 -1.80 15.00
N VAL A 104 16.18 -2.43 14.75
CA VAL A 104 16.40 -3.17 13.51
C VAL A 104 15.54 -4.42 13.47
N VAL A 105 14.99 -4.69 12.29
CA VAL A 105 14.14 -5.85 12.00
C VAL A 105 14.68 -6.59 10.79
N GLY A 106 14.42 -6.08 9.57
CA GLY A 106 14.67 -6.83 8.34
C GLY A 106 15.93 -6.41 7.61
N LEU A 107 16.59 -7.36 6.95
CA LEU A 107 17.74 -7.15 6.07
C LEU A 107 17.46 -7.68 4.66
N TYR A 108 17.96 -6.98 3.65
CA TYR A 108 18.06 -7.47 2.27
C TYR A 108 19.39 -7.01 1.65
N TYR A 109 19.87 -7.72 0.63
CA TYR A 109 21.02 -7.32 -0.17
C TYR A 109 20.63 -7.33 -1.65
N ASP A 110 20.56 -6.14 -2.24
CA ASP A 110 20.36 -5.97 -3.67
C ASP A 110 21.69 -6.23 -4.40
N ASN A 111 21.76 -7.39 -5.07
CA ASN A 111 22.91 -7.77 -5.89
C ASN A 111 23.15 -6.83 -7.07
N ALA A 112 22.10 -6.21 -7.64
CA ALA A 112 22.22 -5.35 -8.82
C ALA A 112 22.88 -3.99 -8.48
N THR A 113 22.63 -3.47 -7.28
CA THR A 113 23.22 -2.21 -6.80
C THR A 113 24.31 -2.40 -5.74
N SER A 114 24.63 -3.64 -5.37
CA SER A 114 25.55 -4.00 -4.27
C SER A 114 25.22 -3.30 -2.95
N THR A 115 23.93 -3.07 -2.70
CA THR A 115 23.42 -2.27 -1.58
C THR A 115 22.67 -3.15 -0.60
N PHE A 116 23.03 -3.09 0.68
CA PHE A 116 22.20 -3.60 1.75
C PHE A 116 21.07 -2.62 2.05
N TYR A 117 19.85 -3.15 2.21
CA TYR A 117 18.69 -2.43 2.71
C TYR A 117 18.33 -2.98 4.10
N VAL A 118 18.23 -2.09 5.08
CA VAL A 118 17.92 -2.43 6.48
C VAL A 118 16.64 -1.72 6.86
N THR A 119 15.65 -2.48 7.33
CA THR A 119 14.40 -1.93 7.83
C THR A 119 14.43 -1.88 9.35
N ALA A 120 13.96 -0.77 9.90
CA ALA A 120 13.84 -0.56 11.32
C ALA A 120 12.49 0.10 11.63
N HIS A 121 12.03 -0.03 12.87
CA HIS A 121 10.87 0.74 13.33
C HIS A 121 11.21 1.46 14.63
N VAL A 122 10.51 2.54 14.92
CA VAL A 122 10.52 3.16 16.24
C VAL A 122 9.35 2.60 17.06
N GLU A 123 9.57 2.30 18.34
CA GLU A 123 8.52 1.80 19.24
C GLU A 123 7.96 2.93 20.14
N TYR A 124 8.80 3.93 20.48
CA TYR A 124 8.48 5.08 21.30
C TYR A 124 9.14 6.34 20.76
N ASP A 125 8.46 7.48 20.83
CA ASP A 125 9.12 8.77 20.69
C ASP A 125 9.54 9.31 22.07
N TYR A 126 10.83 9.58 22.24
CA TYR A 126 11.43 10.04 23.50
C TYR A 126 11.55 11.58 23.58
N PHE A 127 10.90 12.33 22.68
CA PHE A 127 11.18 13.75 22.46
C PHE A 127 10.88 14.73 23.61
N LEU A 128 10.23 14.29 24.70
CA LEU A 128 9.72 15.19 25.76
C LEU A 128 10.14 14.71 27.16
N GLY A 129 11.28 15.19 27.64
CA GLY A 129 11.99 14.76 28.85
C GLY A 129 11.35 15.08 30.21
N SER A 130 10.03 14.93 30.35
CA SER A 130 9.31 15.02 31.64
C SER A 130 8.02 14.20 31.72
N VAL A 131 7.60 13.53 30.64
CA VAL A 131 6.50 12.55 30.62
C VAL A 131 7.04 11.23 30.07
N GLY A 132 6.45 10.11 30.51
CA GLY A 132 6.93 8.77 30.16
C GLY A 132 6.90 8.49 28.65
N ALA A 133 7.72 7.54 28.19
CA ALA A 133 7.82 7.20 26.78
C ALA A 133 6.44 6.86 26.17
N HIS A 134 6.02 7.62 25.17
CA HIS A 134 4.76 7.39 24.45
C HIS A 134 5.03 6.52 23.22
N HIS A 135 4.23 5.49 23.02
CA HIS A 135 4.39 4.56 21.90
C HIS A 135 3.97 5.24 20.58
N TYR A 136 4.92 5.70 19.79
CA TYR A 136 4.67 6.20 18.44
C TYR A 136 5.53 5.40 17.46
N ARG A 137 4.86 4.86 16.43
CA ARG A 137 5.41 3.82 15.57
C ARG A 137 5.37 4.25 14.11
N LYS A 138 6.54 4.15 13.49
CA LYS A 138 6.74 4.26 12.04
C LYS A 138 7.89 3.37 11.62
N ILE A 139 7.83 2.92 10.36
CA ILE A 139 8.82 2.04 9.77
C ILE A 139 9.71 2.88 8.86
N LYS A 140 11.02 2.60 8.93
CA LYS A 140 12.09 3.32 8.26
C LYS A 140 12.92 2.37 7.42
N MET A 141 13.50 2.91 6.36
CA MET A 141 14.50 2.24 5.56
C MET A 141 15.86 2.95 5.74
N TYR A 142 16.90 2.13 5.81
CA TYR A 142 18.30 2.49 5.81
C TYR A 142 19.01 1.73 4.69
N LYS A 143 20.13 2.26 4.20
CA LYS A 143 20.97 1.59 3.21
C LYS A 143 22.45 1.61 3.56
N SER A 144 23.19 0.61 3.11
CA SER A 144 24.65 0.52 3.23
C SER A 144 25.26 0.01 1.92
N THR A 145 26.33 0.68 1.47
CA THR A 145 27.16 0.27 0.32
C THR A 145 28.58 -0.10 0.75
N ASP A 146 28.86 -0.14 2.06
CA ASP A 146 30.19 -0.38 2.65
C ASP A 146 30.30 -1.75 3.34
N GLY A 147 29.34 -2.65 3.07
CA GLY A 147 29.31 -4.00 3.64
C GLY A 147 28.75 -4.06 5.06
N LEU A 148 27.86 -3.13 5.42
CA LEU A 148 27.32 -2.89 6.77
C LEU A 148 28.41 -2.45 7.77
N ALA A 149 29.31 -1.56 7.36
CA ALA A 149 30.16 -0.83 8.31
C ALA A 149 29.42 0.41 8.85
N THR A 150 28.69 1.11 7.98
CA THR A 150 27.77 2.20 8.33
C THR A 150 26.45 2.05 7.56
N VAL A 151 25.41 2.73 8.04
CA VAL A 151 24.15 2.92 7.30
C VAL A 151 23.81 4.40 7.14
N THR A 152 23.13 4.72 6.05
CA THR A 152 22.52 6.04 5.82
C THR A 152 21.01 5.87 5.75
N LYS A 153 20.26 6.73 6.43
CA LYS A 153 18.79 6.74 6.39
C LYS A 153 18.30 7.06 4.98
N VAL A 154 17.42 6.20 4.44
CA VAL A 154 16.68 6.46 3.20
C VAL A 154 15.48 7.36 3.50
N GLY A 155 14.76 7.04 4.58
CA GLY A 155 13.64 7.81 5.08
C GLY A 155 12.72 6.97 5.95
N ASP A 156 11.70 7.63 6.49
CA ASP A 156 10.51 6.93 6.97
C ASP A 156 9.78 6.40 5.70
N ILE A 157 9.29 5.17 5.72
CA ILE A 157 8.69 4.48 4.55
C ILE A 157 7.22 4.13 4.75
N ILE A 158 6.81 3.84 5.99
CA ILE A 158 5.44 3.54 6.35
C ILE A 158 5.12 4.28 7.64
N THR A 159 3.99 4.99 7.63
CA THR A 159 3.45 5.73 8.77
C THR A 159 1.93 5.51 8.82
N SER A 160 1.30 5.85 9.94
CA SER A 160 -0.18 5.91 10.04
C SER A 160 -0.77 6.80 8.92
N ASP A 161 -2.01 6.55 8.52
CA ASP A 161 -2.77 7.43 7.60
C ASP A 161 -2.99 8.84 8.21
N ASN A 162 -3.04 8.94 9.54
CA ASN A 162 -3.11 10.18 10.30
C ASN A 162 -1.75 10.90 10.48
N SER A 163 -0.64 10.35 9.95
CA SER A 163 0.75 10.73 10.30
C SER A 163 1.25 12.15 9.99
N ASP A 164 0.41 13.09 9.54
CA ASP A 164 0.86 14.44 9.15
C ASP A 164 1.19 15.34 10.37
N ILE A 165 1.35 14.72 11.54
CA ILE A 165 1.17 15.30 12.87
C ILE A 165 2.29 14.77 13.77
N HIS A 166 3.45 15.44 13.72
CA HIS A 166 4.52 15.21 14.69
C HIS A 166 4.26 16.03 15.95
N GLY A 167 3.59 15.41 16.92
CA GLY A 167 3.43 16.00 18.24
C GLY A 167 2.34 15.33 19.06
N TYR A 168 2.05 15.99 20.17
CA TYR A 168 1.17 15.56 21.25
C TYR A 168 -0.33 15.69 20.84
N VAL A 169 -0.67 15.55 19.55
CA VAL A 169 -1.86 16.21 18.94
C VAL A 169 -2.98 15.31 18.43
N ASP A 170 -2.72 14.03 18.20
CA ASP A 170 -3.70 13.09 17.60
C ASP A 170 -4.67 12.45 18.62
N TYR A 171 -4.61 12.86 19.88
CA TYR A 171 -5.31 12.23 21.00
C TYR A 171 -6.77 12.71 21.17
N THR A 172 -7.36 13.28 20.13
CA THR A 172 -8.63 14.01 20.21
C THR A 172 -9.79 13.23 19.59
N GLY A 173 -10.07 12.10 20.22
CA GLY A 173 -11.18 11.22 19.92
C GLY A 173 -11.30 10.15 21.01
N ASN A 174 -12.14 9.15 20.79
CA ASN A 174 -12.21 8.00 21.71
C ASN A 174 -11.02 7.03 21.55
N TYR A 175 -10.09 7.29 20.63
CA TYR A 175 -9.00 6.38 20.33
C TYR A 175 -7.66 7.10 20.15
N TYR A 176 -6.58 6.36 20.42
CA TYR A 176 -5.19 6.74 20.25
C TYR A 176 -4.54 5.85 19.18
N ASP A 177 -3.97 6.44 18.14
CA ASP A 177 -3.25 5.70 17.11
C ASP A 177 -1.75 5.60 17.47
N PHE A 178 -1.24 4.37 17.58
CA PHE A 178 0.18 4.13 17.78
C PHE A 178 0.96 4.13 16.46
N GLY A 179 0.31 3.87 15.33
CA GLY A 179 0.93 3.76 14.01
C GLY A 179 1.55 2.40 13.68
N ALA A 180 2.45 2.41 12.70
CA ALA A 180 3.01 1.23 12.04
C ALA A 180 4.34 0.77 12.66
N GLY A 181 4.39 -0.46 13.17
CA GLY A 181 5.60 -1.04 13.79
C GLY A 181 5.56 -2.57 13.82
N ASP A 182 6.35 -3.18 14.71
CA ASP A 182 6.42 -4.63 14.95
C ASP A 182 6.45 -5.46 13.65
N HIS A 183 7.23 -5.04 12.66
CA HIS A 183 7.04 -5.50 11.28
C HIS A 183 7.84 -6.77 10.91
N ASN A 184 7.58 -7.25 9.69
CA ASN A 184 8.25 -8.32 8.98
C ASN A 184 8.57 -7.85 7.55
N PHE A 185 9.79 -8.15 7.10
CA PHE A 185 10.26 -7.78 5.76
C PHE A 185 10.41 -9.05 4.91
N TYR A 186 9.80 -9.06 3.73
CA TYR A 186 9.84 -10.18 2.79
C TYR A 186 10.18 -9.64 1.40
N VAL A 187 11.13 -10.27 0.71
CA VAL A 187 11.51 -9.86 -0.65
C VAL A 187 11.15 -10.97 -1.63
N ASP A 188 10.25 -10.65 -2.55
CA ASP A 188 9.89 -11.51 -3.66
C ASP A 188 10.73 -11.11 -4.88
N GLU A 189 11.95 -11.67 -4.98
CA GLU A 189 12.85 -11.40 -6.11
C GLU A 189 12.26 -11.85 -7.45
N ALA A 190 11.39 -12.87 -7.45
CA ALA A 190 10.71 -13.36 -8.65
C ALA A 190 9.59 -12.40 -9.10
N GLY A 191 8.84 -11.84 -8.14
CA GLY A 191 7.84 -10.79 -8.39
C GLY A 191 8.43 -9.40 -8.61
N GLY A 192 9.68 -9.16 -8.21
CA GLY A 192 10.34 -7.84 -8.31
C GLY A 192 9.95 -6.83 -7.22
N TYR A 193 9.27 -7.29 -6.15
CA TYR A 193 8.75 -6.44 -5.08
C TYR A 193 9.27 -6.87 -3.71
N ALA A 194 9.53 -5.89 -2.85
CA ALA A 194 9.66 -6.12 -1.42
C ALA A 194 8.35 -5.74 -0.71
N TYR A 195 8.00 -6.49 0.31
CA TYR A 195 6.80 -6.36 1.13
C TYR A 195 7.19 -6.15 2.59
N ILE A 196 6.50 -5.22 3.24
CA ILE A 196 6.52 -5.05 4.69
C ILE A 196 5.15 -5.45 5.19
N PHE A 197 5.08 -6.55 5.93
CA PHE A 197 3.90 -6.92 6.72
C PHE A 197 4.09 -6.31 8.11
N TYR A 198 3.14 -5.52 8.59
CA TYR A 198 3.34 -4.70 9.78
C TYR A 198 2.13 -4.66 10.69
N ALA A 199 2.38 -4.51 11.99
CA ALA A 199 1.34 -4.22 12.94
C ALA A 199 0.97 -2.74 12.86
N HIS A 200 -0.31 -2.47 12.63
CA HIS A 200 -0.92 -1.20 12.96
C HIS A 200 -1.64 -1.35 14.29
N ALA A 201 -1.39 -0.46 15.24
CA ALA A 201 -1.98 -0.56 16.57
C ALA A 201 -2.73 0.72 16.93
N TRP A 202 -3.81 0.58 17.70
CA TRP A 202 -4.52 1.71 18.33
C TRP A 202 -5.05 1.31 19.72
N ALA A 203 -5.45 2.28 20.54
CA ALA A 203 -6.09 2.03 21.84
C ALA A 203 -7.39 2.83 22.00
N ASP A 204 -8.46 2.22 22.52
CA ASP A 204 -9.68 2.93 22.96
C ASP A 204 -9.42 3.59 24.32
N LEU A 205 -9.46 4.92 24.35
CA LEU A 205 -9.18 5.74 25.54
C LEU A 205 -10.34 5.73 26.56
N ARG A 206 -11.52 5.19 26.20
CA ARG A 206 -12.62 4.99 27.15
C ARG A 206 -12.40 3.76 28.04
N SER A 207 -11.48 2.87 27.67
CA SER A 207 -11.21 1.64 28.40
C SER A 207 -10.64 1.91 29.79
N GLN A 208 -11.16 1.21 30.80
CA GLN A 208 -10.76 1.41 32.20
C GLN A 208 -9.27 1.11 32.46
N ALA A 209 -8.69 0.20 31.67
CA ALA A 209 -7.26 -0.01 31.56
C ALA A 209 -6.81 0.06 30.09
N PHE A 210 -5.63 0.64 29.87
CA PHE A 210 -5.03 0.84 28.55
C PHE A 210 -4.84 -0.47 27.77
N ALA A 211 -4.48 -1.55 28.45
CA ALA A 211 -4.29 -2.86 27.85
C ALA A 211 -5.60 -3.46 27.30
N ASP A 212 -6.72 -3.21 27.98
CA ASP A 212 -8.05 -3.73 27.59
C ASP A 212 -8.62 -2.96 26.39
N GLY A 213 -8.15 -1.73 26.17
CA GLY A 213 -8.48 -0.93 24.99
C GLY A 213 -7.53 -1.12 23.80
N MET A 214 -6.45 -1.89 23.92
CA MET A 214 -5.43 -1.98 22.86
C MET A 214 -5.81 -2.99 21.77
N PHE A 215 -5.86 -2.51 20.53
CA PHE A 215 -6.10 -3.29 19.31
C PHE A 215 -4.85 -3.30 18.44
N LYS A 216 -4.69 -4.38 17.67
CA LYS A 216 -3.64 -4.52 16.64
C LYS A 216 -4.20 -5.23 15.41
N SER A 217 -3.83 -4.76 14.23
CA SER A 217 -4.08 -5.44 12.95
C SER A 217 -2.79 -5.64 12.17
N GLU A 218 -2.71 -6.74 11.44
CA GLU A 218 -1.67 -6.96 10.45
C GLU A 218 -2.06 -6.27 9.14
N ARG A 219 -1.19 -5.41 8.62
CA ARG A 219 -1.33 -4.69 7.34
C ARG A 219 -0.13 -4.99 6.45
N VAL A 220 -0.17 -4.53 5.19
CA VAL A 220 0.96 -4.71 4.27
C VAL A 220 1.19 -3.48 3.40
N ALA A 221 2.48 -3.17 3.21
CA ALA A 221 2.97 -2.24 2.20
C ALA A 221 3.96 -2.93 1.27
N ARG A 222 4.16 -2.41 0.06
CA ARG A 222 5.19 -2.90 -0.88
C ARG A 222 5.89 -1.78 -1.63
N ALA A 223 7.10 -2.05 -2.10
CA ALA A 223 7.83 -1.22 -3.05
C ALA A 223 8.54 -2.11 -4.08
N PRO A 224 8.75 -1.64 -5.34
CA PRO A 224 9.65 -2.33 -6.27
C PRO A 224 11.07 -2.43 -5.69
N ILE A 225 11.75 -3.57 -5.87
CA ILE A 225 13.10 -3.78 -5.33
C ILE A 225 14.08 -2.70 -5.84
N SER A 226 13.94 -2.32 -7.11
CA SER A 226 14.72 -1.25 -7.75
C SER A 226 14.47 0.16 -7.19
N GLN A 227 13.48 0.33 -6.31
CA GLN A 227 13.08 1.61 -5.73
C GLN A 227 13.14 1.61 -4.19
N LEU A 228 13.75 0.61 -3.55
CA LEU A 228 13.94 0.58 -2.08
C LEU A 228 14.73 1.78 -1.53
N GLY A 229 15.50 2.45 -2.38
CA GLY A 229 16.19 3.71 -2.08
C GLY A 229 15.33 4.98 -2.15
N ASP A 230 14.04 4.90 -2.48
CA ASP A 230 13.08 6.01 -2.46
C ASP A 230 11.96 5.75 -1.43
N PRO A 231 11.82 6.58 -0.38
CA PRO A 231 10.75 6.42 0.61
C PRO A 231 9.33 6.66 0.04
N ASN A 232 9.19 7.23 -1.15
CA ASN A 232 7.88 7.45 -1.80
C ASN A 232 7.40 6.26 -2.64
N ALA A 233 8.29 5.31 -2.94
CA ALA A 233 7.97 4.12 -3.75
C ALA A 233 7.09 3.10 -2.99
N TRP A 234 7.01 3.24 -1.67
CA TRP A 234 6.19 2.40 -0.80
C TRP A 234 4.71 2.69 -0.97
N LYS A 235 3.92 1.62 -1.10
CA LYS A 235 2.46 1.65 -1.26
C LYS A 235 1.79 0.73 -0.26
N ASN A 236 0.79 1.24 0.44
CA ASN A 236 -0.07 0.43 1.31
C ASN A 236 -1.08 -0.36 0.45
N PHE A 237 -1.44 -1.56 0.91
CA PHE A 237 -2.57 -2.28 0.35
C PHE A 237 -3.87 -1.73 0.93
N TYR A 238 -4.78 -1.28 0.07
CA TYR A 238 -6.07 -0.71 0.46
C TYR A 238 -7.14 -1.11 -0.54
N LEU A 239 -8.22 -1.72 -0.04
CA LEU A 239 -9.40 -2.15 -0.80
C LEU A 239 -9.07 -2.93 -2.09
N GLY A 240 -8.10 -3.84 -2.01
CA GLY A 240 -7.68 -4.68 -3.15
C GLY A 240 -6.62 -4.04 -4.07
N ALA A 241 -6.19 -2.80 -3.81
CA ALA A 241 -5.27 -2.04 -4.65
C ALA A 241 -4.01 -1.56 -3.91
N TRP A 242 -3.04 -1.06 -4.67
CA TRP A 242 -1.74 -0.55 -4.19
C TRP A 242 -1.53 0.93 -4.53
N ASN A 243 -2.61 1.71 -4.45
CA ASN A 243 -2.62 3.12 -4.87
C ASN A 243 -2.21 4.07 -3.73
N GLU A 244 -2.49 3.68 -2.49
CA GLU A 244 -2.22 4.47 -1.28
C GLU A 244 -0.72 4.58 -1.01
N PRO A 245 -0.18 5.78 -0.68
CA PRO A 245 1.22 5.92 -0.28
C PRO A 245 1.49 5.22 1.06
N GLY A 246 2.66 4.59 1.20
CA GLY A 246 3.08 3.95 2.45
C GLY A 246 3.10 4.92 3.64
N ARG A 247 3.48 6.17 3.37
CA ARG A 247 3.39 7.27 4.33
C ARG A 247 2.05 8.00 4.21
N GLY A 248 1.27 8.03 5.28
CA GLY A 248 0.07 8.87 5.36
C GLY A 248 -1.08 8.46 4.44
N GLY A 249 -1.02 7.28 3.83
CA GLY A 249 -2.08 6.73 2.98
C GLY A 249 -2.84 5.60 3.68
N ASN A 250 -4.08 5.39 3.25
CA ASN A 250 -4.98 4.42 3.85
C ASN A 250 -4.43 2.98 3.72
N ALA A 251 -4.84 2.08 4.61
CA ALA A 251 -4.41 0.69 4.57
C ALA A 251 -5.50 -0.25 5.12
N SER A 252 -5.74 -1.36 4.43
CA SER A 252 -6.70 -2.38 4.85
C SER A 252 -6.07 -3.39 5.82
N ASP A 253 -6.86 -3.83 6.79
CA ASP A 253 -6.47 -4.88 7.73
C ASP A 253 -6.48 -6.24 6.99
N LEU A 254 -5.35 -6.96 7.03
CA LEU A 254 -5.27 -8.34 6.54
C LEU A 254 -5.75 -9.34 7.60
N ALA A 255 -5.51 -9.08 8.88
CA ALA A 255 -5.90 -9.92 10.01
C ALA A 255 -5.89 -9.14 11.33
N ASP A 256 -6.66 -9.60 12.31
CA ASP A 256 -6.47 -9.21 13.71
C ASP A 256 -5.15 -9.80 14.24
N GLY A 257 -4.34 -9.00 14.92
CA GLY A 257 -3.06 -9.40 15.49
C GLY A 257 -1.87 -8.57 15.02
N THR A 258 -0.68 -9.17 15.09
CA THR A 258 0.62 -8.50 14.90
C THR A 258 1.65 -9.55 14.55
N ASN A 259 2.60 -9.28 13.65
CA ASN A 259 3.71 -10.18 13.31
C ASN A 259 3.29 -11.38 12.44
N GLY A 260 2.57 -11.13 11.35
CA GLY A 260 2.33 -12.11 10.30
C GLY A 260 3.62 -12.44 9.56
N TYR A 261 4.19 -13.61 9.78
CA TYR A 261 5.45 -14.00 9.15
C TYR A 261 5.17 -14.64 7.79
N VAL A 262 5.55 -13.94 6.72
CA VAL A 262 5.24 -14.33 5.34
C VAL A 262 6.47 -14.91 4.63
N PHE A 263 6.27 -16.06 3.99
CA PHE A 263 7.28 -16.72 3.15
C PHE A 263 6.61 -17.56 2.05
N TYR A 264 7.34 -17.83 0.97
CA TYR A 264 6.88 -18.76 -0.07
C TYR A 264 7.26 -20.21 0.27
N SER A 265 6.32 -21.15 0.10
CA SER A 265 6.56 -22.58 0.28
C SER A 265 6.53 -23.31 -1.05
N SER A 266 7.72 -23.73 -1.51
CA SER A 266 7.91 -24.52 -2.73
C SER A 266 7.23 -25.90 -2.67
N VAL A 267 7.02 -26.45 -1.47
CA VAL A 267 6.38 -27.76 -1.25
C VAL A 267 4.89 -27.75 -1.64
N ILE A 268 4.20 -26.63 -1.42
CA ILE A 268 2.75 -26.49 -1.70
C ILE A 268 2.43 -25.47 -2.80
N GLY A 269 3.45 -24.79 -3.34
CA GLY A 269 3.29 -23.79 -4.40
C GLY A 269 2.49 -22.55 -3.98
N LYS A 270 2.62 -22.11 -2.72
CA LYS A 270 1.86 -20.99 -2.15
C LYS A 270 2.68 -20.16 -1.17
N TYR A 271 2.28 -18.91 -1.00
CA TYR A 271 2.70 -18.10 0.13
C TYR A 271 1.99 -18.58 1.41
N LEU A 272 2.71 -18.55 2.52
CA LEU A 272 2.20 -18.84 3.86
C LEU A 272 2.39 -17.62 4.76
N MET A 273 1.40 -17.35 5.59
CA MET A 273 1.47 -16.41 6.71
C MET A 273 1.32 -17.23 7.99
N VAL A 274 2.28 -17.13 8.90
CA VAL A 274 2.24 -17.79 10.22
C VAL A 274 2.25 -16.72 11.30
N TYR A 275 1.32 -16.82 12.26
CA TYR A 275 1.28 -15.94 13.43
C TYR A 275 0.83 -16.74 14.66
N ASN A 276 1.65 -16.73 15.73
CA ASN A 276 1.40 -17.51 16.94
C ASN A 276 1.09 -18.98 16.61
N ASN A 277 -0.10 -19.48 16.94
CA ASN A 277 -0.57 -20.82 16.62
C ASN A 277 -1.50 -20.88 15.39
N THR A 278 -1.44 -19.87 14.52
CA THR A 278 -2.30 -19.73 13.33
C THR A 278 -1.52 -19.72 12.03
N ILE A 279 -2.16 -20.20 10.95
CA ILE A 279 -1.59 -20.25 9.61
C ILE A 279 -2.64 -19.90 8.54
N ALA A 280 -2.22 -19.18 7.51
CA ALA A 280 -2.99 -18.97 6.29
C ALA A 280 -2.10 -19.14 5.05
N SER A 281 -2.74 -19.29 3.89
CA SER A 281 -2.06 -19.35 2.60
C SER A 281 -2.65 -18.34 1.61
N ALA A 282 -1.82 -17.82 0.70
CA ALA A 282 -2.22 -16.98 -0.43
C ALA A 282 -1.60 -17.52 -1.72
N THR A 283 -2.23 -17.26 -2.88
CA THR A 283 -1.63 -17.58 -4.18
C THR A 283 -0.84 -16.41 -4.75
N SER A 284 -1.11 -15.17 -4.31
CA SER A 284 -0.46 -13.96 -4.80
C SER A 284 -0.34 -12.87 -3.73
N LEU A 285 0.90 -12.45 -3.45
CA LEU A 285 1.15 -11.24 -2.64
C LEU A 285 0.76 -9.94 -3.36
N THR A 286 0.48 -9.96 -4.66
CA THR A 286 -0.13 -8.79 -5.33
C THR A 286 -1.62 -8.68 -5.04
N LEU A 287 -2.33 -9.81 -4.91
CA LEU A 287 -3.77 -9.82 -4.64
C LEU A 287 -4.11 -9.87 -3.14
N GLN A 288 -3.16 -10.30 -2.30
CA GLN A 288 -3.37 -10.55 -0.87
C GLN A 288 -4.56 -11.50 -0.63
N ASP A 289 -4.68 -12.53 -1.46
CA ASP A 289 -5.78 -13.50 -1.51
C ASP A 289 -5.69 -14.57 -0.41
N TRP A 290 -5.50 -14.12 0.83
CA TRP A 290 -5.30 -14.98 1.99
C TRP A 290 -6.55 -15.79 2.34
N THR A 291 -6.37 -17.09 2.56
CA THR A 291 -7.36 -17.91 3.26
C THR A 291 -7.62 -17.37 4.68
N PRO A 292 -8.72 -17.75 5.35
CA PRO A 292 -8.86 -17.58 6.80
C PRO A 292 -7.61 -18.03 7.58
N LEU A 293 -7.38 -17.46 8.77
CA LEU A 293 -6.34 -17.91 9.69
C LEU A 293 -6.83 -19.17 10.42
N TYR A 294 -6.24 -20.32 10.11
CA TYR A 294 -6.55 -21.59 10.74
C TYR A 294 -5.73 -21.76 12.02
N THR A 295 -6.37 -21.95 13.16
CA THR A 295 -5.70 -22.31 14.42
C THR A 295 -5.23 -23.76 14.38
N ASN A 296 -3.95 -23.99 14.62
CA ASN A 296 -3.34 -25.30 14.74
C ASN A 296 -2.65 -25.44 16.11
N PRO A 297 -3.15 -26.29 17.03
CA PRO A 297 -2.57 -26.44 18.36
C PRO A 297 -1.20 -27.13 18.38
N ASP A 298 -0.77 -27.76 17.28
CA ASP A 298 0.60 -28.27 17.13
C ASP A 298 1.61 -27.15 16.76
N LEU A 299 1.14 -25.93 16.44
CA LEU A 299 1.98 -24.73 16.37
C LEU A 299 2.06 -24.09 17.76
N THR A 300 3.22 -24.16 18.40
CA THR A 300 3.50 -23.47 19.68
C THR A 300 4.01 -22.05 19.44
N TRP A 301 3.77 -21.13 20.39
CA TRP A 301 4.18 -19.71 20.37
C TRP A 301 5.53 -19.46 19.67
N PHE A 302 5.50 -18.91 18.45
CA PHE A 302 6.69 -18.43 17.74
C PHE A 302 6.92 -16.95 18.03
N TYR A 303 8.08 -16.63 18.62
CA TYR A 303 8.49 -15.24 18.82
C TYR A 303 9.12 -14.61 17.56
N TYR A 304 9.80 -15.41 16.72
CA TYR A 304 10.56 -14.98 15.52
C TYR A 304 10.41 -16.01 14.38
N ALA A 305 10.31 -15.62 13.08
CA ALA A 305 10.02 -16.58 11.98
C ALA A 305 10.50 -16.32 10.50
N SER A 306 11.19 -17.32 9.88
CA SER A 306 11.59 -17.63 8.47
C SER A 306 11.30 -19.10 8.13
N ALA A 307 11.17 -19.43 6.84
CA ALA A 307 11.54 -20.76 6.35
C ALA A 307 13.04 -20.82 5.97
N LEU A 308 13.70 -21.96 6.21
CA LEU A 308 15.06 -22.26 5.75
C LEU A 308 15.02 -23.58 4.95
N ASP A 309 15.51 -23.58 3.71
CA ASP A 309 15.91 -24.83 3.05
C ASP A 309 17.25 -25.28 3.63
N MET A 310 17.19 -26.33 4.43
CA MET A 310 18.34 -26.88 5.14
C MET A 310 19.21 -27.83 4.32
N ASP A 311 18.71 -28.34 3.20
CA ASP A 311 19.40 -29.38 2.43
C ASP A 311 20.33 -28.79 1.36
N THR A 312 20.06 -27.57 0.89
CA THR A 312 20.81 -26.91 -0.19
C THR A 312 21.71 -25.76 0.26
N TYR A 313 21.57 -25.27 1.50
CA TYR A 313 22.13 -23.98 1.98
C TYR A 313 21.79 -22.79 1.05
N SER A 314 20.71 -22.90 0.28
CA SER A 314 20.46 -22.05 -0.88
C SER A 314 19.69 -20.77 -0.50
N PRO A 315 20.14 -19.59 -0.95
CA PRO A 315 19.57 -18.31 -0.51
C PRO A 315 18.23 -17.93 -1.15
N TYR A 316 17.75 -18.66 -2.15
CA TYR A 316 16.57 -18.28 -2.96
C TYR A 316 15.20 -18.41 -2.25
N ILE A 317 15.17 -18.59 -0.92
CA ILE A 317 13.95 -18.61 -0.09
C ILE A 317 14.03 -17.59 1.07
N ILE A 318 14.97 -16.65 1.04
CA ILE A 318 15.21 -15.72 2.15
C ILE A 318 14.19 -14.56 2.16
N GLY A 319 13.15 -14.72 2.99
CA GLY A 319 12.50 -13.62 3.70
C GLY A 319 13.30 -13.23 4.94
N SER A 320 13.21 -11.96 5.37
CA SER A 320 14.29 -11.30 6.11
C SER A 320 14.39 -11.57 7.62
N ASN A 321 13.49 -12.31 8.26
CA ASN A 321 13.45 -12.57 9.73
C ASN A 321 13.39 -14.09 10.00
N ALA A 322 13.91 -14.66 11.11
CA ALA A 322 14.15 -16.13 11.26
C ALA A 322 13.29 -16.97 12.26
N ILE A 323 12.81 -18.20 11.90
CA ILE A 323 12.20 -19.21 12.84
C ILE A 323 13.24 -20.27 13.15
N TYR A 324 13.18 -20.73 14.38
CA TYR A 324 13.46 -22.10 14.74
C TYR A 324 12.15 -22.92 14.75
N LEU A 325 11.90 -23.72 13.71
CA LEU A 325 10.76 -24.65 13.62
C LEU A 325 11.12 -26.02 14.21
N GLU A 326 10.87 -26.21 15.51
CA GLU A 326 11.03 -27.52 16.14
C GLU A 326 9.79 -28.40 15.93
N LEU A 327 9.76 -29.16 14.83
CA LEU A 327 8.78 -30.23 14.63
C LEU A 327 9.12 -31.45 15.51
N THR A 328 9.04 -31.31 16.84
CA THR A 328 9.58 -32.27 17.82
C THR A 328 8.89 -33.64 17.84
N ARG A 329 7.78 -33.82 17.09
CA ARG A 329 7.01 -35.06 17.09
C ARG A 329 6.61 -35.49 15.68
N ARG A 330 7.26 -36.56 15.19
CA ARG A 330 6.63 -37.44 14.19
C ARG A 330 5.34 -38.00 14.80
N ARG A 331 4.18 -37.56 14.30
CA ARG A 331 2.92 -38.30 14.45
C ARG A 331 2.64 -39.10 13.19
N SER A 332 2.18 -40.33 13.38
CA SER A 332 1.71 -41.25 12.33
C SER A 332 0.23 -41.02 11.97
N ALA A 333 -0.30 -39.84 12.26
CA ALA A 333 -1.71 -39.46 12.08
C ALA A 333 -1.81 -38.09 11.40
N PRO A 334 -2.86 -37.83 10.60
CA PRO A 334 -3.07 -36.53 9.94
C PRO A 334 -3.15 -35.36 10.94
N LEU A 335 -2.76 -34.16 10.48
CA LEU A 335 -2.98 -32.90 11.17
C LEU A 335 -4.48 -32.65 11.38
N THR A 336 -4.89 -32.44 12.63
CA THR A 336 -6.28 -32.09 12.98
C THR A 336 -6.44 -30.58 12.95
N VAL A 337 -6.81 -30.03 11.79
CA VAL A 337 -7.14 -28.60 11.67
C VAL A 337 -8.53 -28.36 12.26
N THR A 338 -8.60 -27.72 13.42
CA THR A 338 -9.86 -27.14 13.93
C THR A 338 -10.20 -25.92 13.09
N ASN A 339 -11.30 -26.01 12.34
CA ASN A 339 -11.78 -24.96 11.47
C ASN A 339 -12.50 -23.87 12.29
N THR A 340 -11.73 -23.07 13.04
CA THR A 340 -12.24 -21.84 13.64
C THR A 340 -12.46 -20.84 12.51
N VAL A 341 -13.70 -20.71 12.04
CA VAL A 341 -14.04 -19.81 10.93
C VAL A 341 -14.03 -18.36 11.42
N THR A 342 -12.85 -17.74 11.43
CA THR A 342 -12.73 -16.28 11.35
C THR A 342 -12.93 -15.89 9.89
N ASN A 343 -14.13 -15.38 9.57
CA ASN A 343 -14.46 -14.90 8.24
C ASN A 343 -13.54 -13.73 7.86
N ARG A 344 -12.56 -13.96 6.99
CA ARG A 344 -11.83 -12.89 6.31
C ARG A 344 -12.61 -12.42 5.09
N THR A 345 -13.49 -11.45 5.32
CA THR A 345 -13.77 -10.43 4.31
C THR A 345 -12.56 -9.49 4.26
N VAL A 346 -12.35 -8.74 3.18
CA VAL A 346 -11.64 -7.46 3.30
C VAL A 346 -12.55 -6.58 4.13
N ILE A 347 -12.26 -6.45 5.43
CA ILE A 347 -13.02 -5.59 6.33
C ILE A 347 -12.42 -4.18 6.18
N GLU A 348 -13.28 -3.17 6.09
CA GLU A 348 -12.87 -1.80 6.44
C GLU A 348 -12.20 -1.83 7.83
N PRO A 349 -11.24 -0.94 8.12
CA PRO A 349 -10.53 -0.97 9.39
C PRO A 349 -11.51 -1.04 10.57
N THR A 350 -11.22 -1.92 11.53
CA THR A 350 -12.04 -2.03 12.76
C THR A 350 -11.82 -0.84 13.70
N TYR A 351 -10.79 -0.03 13.43
CA TYR A 351 -10.70 1.36 13.84
C TYR A 351 -11.75 2.19 13.09
N PRO A 352 -12.57 3.03 13.75
CA PRO A 352 -13.41 3.98 13.04
C PRO A 352 -12.51 4.99 12.32
N ALA A 353 -12.30 4.77 11.03
CA ALA A 353 -11.48 5.63 10.20
C ALA A 353 -11.95 7.08 10.33
N GLU A 354 -11.02 8.04 10.32
CA GLU A 354 -11.34 9.47 10.32
C GLU A 354 -12.17 9.91 9.09
N SER A 355 -12.49 8.98 8.18
CA SER A 355 -13.26 9.12 6.94
C SER A 355 -14.65 8.46 6.92
N VAL A 356 -15.08 7.71 7.95
CA VAL A 356 -16.41 7.04 7.96
C VAL A 356 -17.33 7.66 9.02
N PRO A 357 -18.50 8.23 8.63
CA PRO A 357 -19.52 8.66 9.58
C PRO A 357 -20.13 7.48 10.35
N ASP A 358 -20.36 7.67 11.65
CA ASP A 358 -21.12 6.72 12.47
C ASP A 358 -22.58 6.62 12.01
N ASN A 359 -22.93 5.52 11.32
CA ASN A 359 -24.06 4.67 11.68
C ASN A 359 -24.05 3.33 10.92
N ASN A 360 -24.74 2.34 11.50
CA ASN A 360 -24.83 0.97 11.01
C ASN A 360 -25.97 0.79 9.98
N TYR A 361 -25.91 -0.31 9.21
CA TYR A 361 -26.83 -0.81 8.17
C TYR A 361 -26.72 -0.21 6.75
N GLY A 362 -26.22 -1.04 5.82
CA GLY A 362 -26.58 -0.95 4.40
C GLY A 362 -25.44 -1.23 3.42
N TRP A 363 -25.57 -2.30 2.63
CA TRP A 363 -24.76 -2.52 1.45
C TRP A 363 -25.10 -1.49 0.36
N ASP A 364 -24.11 -0.87 -0.28
CA ASP A 364 -23.95 -0.97 -1.75
C ASP A 364 -22.56 -0.54 -2.23
N TRP A 365 -22.14 -1.06 -3.38
CA TRP A 365 -20.89 -0.71 -4.06
C TRP A 365 -21.14 0.38 -5.10
N ASN A 366 -20.28 1.42 -5.15
CA ASN A 366 -19.81 2.11 -6.37
C ASN A 366 -19.13 3.44 -6.00
N PHE A 367 -17.80 3.52 -6.11
CA PHE A 367 -17.10 4.81 -6.15
C PHE A 367 -15.98 4.78 -7.21
N THR A 368 -16.18 5.52 -8.29
CA THR A 368 -15.20 5.69 -9.37
C THR A 368 -14.53 7.04 -9.23
N GLY A 369 -13.31 7.09 -8.69
CA GLY A 369 -12.54 8.32 -8.59
C GLY A 369 -11.07 8.06 -8.28
N THR A 370 -10.18 8.69 -9.05
CA THR A 370 -8.75 8.73 -8.72
C THR A 370 -8.57 9.62 -7.49
N PRO A 371 -7.92 9.16 -6.40
CA PRO A 371 -7.66 10.01 -5.24
C PRO A 371 -6.82 11.23 -5.62
N ALA A 372 -7.24 12.41 -5.15
CA ALA A 372 -6.45 13.63 -5.29
C ALA A 372 -5.13 13.53 -4.50
N PRO A 373 -4.04 14.22 -4.91
CA PRO A 373 -2.80 14.25 -4.13
C PRO A 373 -3.06 14.75 -2.71
N LYS A 374 -2.49 14.07 -1.70
CA LYS A 374 -2.82 14.35 -0.29
C LYS A 374 -2.47 15.81 0.06
N PRO A 375 -3.45 16.61 0.52
CA PRO A 375 -3.24 18.00 0.90
C PRO A 375 -2.27 18.18 2.08
N LEU A 376 -1.50 19.29 2.09
CA LEU A 376 -0.58 19.62 3.20
C LEU A 376 -1.36 19.93 4.48
N THR A 377 -1.20 19.10 5.52
CA THR A 377 -1.83 19.34 6.83
C THR A 377 -1.00 20.30 7.68
N TYR A 378 -1.69 21.25 8.31
CA TYR A 378 -1.17 22.10 9.38
C TYR A 378 -2.07 21.96 10.61
N ILE A 379 -1.47 21.70 11.76
CA ILE A 379 -2.12 21.93 13.04
C ILE A 379 -1.58 23.20 13.64
N ILE A 380 -2.47 23.97 14.25
CA ILE A 380 -2.08 25.14 15.01
C ILE A 380 -2.49 24.88 16.46
N SER A 381 -1.51 24.47 17.27
CA SER A 381 -1.67 24.42 18.72
C SER A 381 -1.71 25.84 19.28
N TYR A 382 -2.58 26.08 20.26
CA TYR A 382 -2.90 27.42 20.74
C TYR A 382 -1.68 28.13 21.35
N GLN A 383 -1.11 29.09 20.60
CA GLN A 383 0.03 29.89 21.05
C GLN A 383 -0.45 30.97 22.03
N TRP A 384 -0.20 30.73 23.32
CA TRP A 384 -0.19 31.80 24.33
C TRP A 384 0.76 32.94 23.87
N PRO A 385 0.41 34.23 24.04
CA PRO A 385 -0.74 34.77 24.78
C PRO A 385 -1.85 35.38 23.88
N TYR A 386 -1.92 35.04 22.59
CA TYR A 386 -2.70 35.81 21.61
C TYR A 386 -4.20 35.49 21.58
N GLN A 387 -4.89 35.77 22.68
CA GLN A 387 -6.32 35.53 22.86
C GLN A 387 -7.05 36.74 23.47
N THR A 388 -8.27 36.99 23.02
CA THR A 388 -9.22 37.92 23.66
C THR A 388 -10.53 37.19 23.93
N HIS A 389 -11.15 37.44 25.09
CA HIS A 389 -12.41 36.80 25.46
C HIS A 389 -13.36 37.80 26.12
N THR A 390 -14.63 37.41 26.30
CA THR A 390 -15.62 38.23 27.02
C THR A 390 -15.10 38.59 28.43
N ALA A 391 -15.36 39.80 28.89
CA ALA A 391 -14.95 40.25 30.22
C ALA A 391 -15.74 39.51 31.31
N GLY A 392 -15.05 39.01 32.35
CA GLY A 392 -15.67 38.31 33.49
C GLY A 392 -15.74 36.78 33.36
N ILE A 393 -15.46 36.21 32.19
CA ILE A 393 -15.21 34.77 32.03
C ILE A 393 -13.70 34.48 32.04
N GLY A 394 -13.32 33.26 32.41
CA GLY A 394 -11.94 32.79 32.35
C GLY A 394 -11.70 31.83 31.18
N PHE A 395 -10.44 31.77 30.74
CA PHE A 395 -9.94 30.83 29.74
C PHE A 395 -8.70 30.14 30.30
N TYR A 396 -8.83 28.88 30.69
CA TYR A 396 -7.86 28.17 31.53
C TYR A 396 -7.38 26.88 30.87
N SER A 397 -6.12 26.49 31.11
CA SER A 397 -5.60 25.15 30.86
C SER A 397 -5.70 24.32 32.14
N ASP A 398 -6.92 23.91 32.51
CA ASP A 398 -7.24 23.46 33.88
C ASP A 398 -7.82 22.05 34.00
N TYR A 399 -8.16 21.38 32.90
CA TYR A 399 -8.55 19.97 32.93
C TYR A 399 -7.47 19.11 32.27
N THR A 400 -7.05 18.08 33.01
CA THR A 400 -6.16 17.05 32.47
C THR A 400 -6.89 16.33 31.35
N VAL A 401 -6.42 16.50 30.12
CA VAL A 401 -6.71 15.55 29.07
C VAL A 401 -5.49 14.62 29.05
N PRO A 402 -5.68 13.34 29.41
CA PRO A 402 -4.61 12.38 29.28
C PRO A 402 -4.21 12.38 27.81
N TYR A 403 -2.95 12.75 27.58
CA TYR A 403 -2.35 12.84 26.27
C TYR A 403 -2.76 14.03 25.34
N SER A 404 -3.38 15.15 25.79
CA SER A 404 -3.61 16.33 24.89
C SER A 404 -2.39 17.23 24.64
N VAL A 405 -2.39 17.90 23.48
CA VAL A 405 -1.30 18.74 22.95
C VAL A 405 -0.60 19.67 23.92
N ASN A 406 -1.39 20.29 24.79
CA ASN A 406 -0.94 21.34 25.69
C ASN A 406 -0.34 20.72 26.97
N TYR A 407 0.66 19.85 26.81
CA TYR A 407 1.36 19.17 27.92
C TYR A 407 0.41 18.38 28.84
N GLY A 408 -0.65 17.79 28.29
CA GLY A 408 -1.68 17.08 29.05
C GLY A 408 -2.84 17.93 29.57
N PHE A 409 -3.00 19.17 29.11
CA PHE A 409 -4.13 20.04 29.44
C PHE A 409 -4.96 20.46 28.21
N GLY A 410 -6.27 20.29 28.27
CA GLY A 410 -7.19 20.95 27.35
C GLY A 410 -7.52 22.38 27.80
N MET A 411 -8.07 23.21 26.90
CA MET A 411 -8.44 24.60 27.23
C MET A 411 -9.95 24.73 27.50
N ARG A 412 -10.32 25.34 28.62
CA ARG A 412 -11.71 25.55 29.04
C ARG A 412 -12.05 27.03 29.09
N MET A 413 -13.11 27.41 28.39
CA MET A 413 -13.79 28.69 28.57
C MET A 413 -14.91 28.52 29.59
N THR A 414 -14.86 29.27 30.69
CA THR A 414 -15.88 29.23 31.75
C THR A 414 -17.09 30.11 31.40
N SER A 415 -17.61 29.94 30.19
CA SER A 415 -18.76 30.67 29.68
C SER A 415 -20.04 30.38 30.48
N THR A 416 -20.88 31.40 30.58
CA THR A 416 -22.08 31.44 31.42
C THR A 416 -23.34 31.86 30.66
N ALA A 417 -23.20 32.46 29.47
CA ALA A 417 -24.31 32.95 28.66
C ALA A 417 -24.07 32.82 27.15
N VAL A 418 -25.15 32.90 26.39
CA VAL A 418 -25.11 33.06 24.93
C VAL A 418 -24.47 34.43 24.59
N GLY A 419 -23.54 34.43 23.63
CA GLY A 419 -22.75 35.60 23.25
C GLY A 419 -21.37 35.68 23.92
N ASP A 420 -21.10 34.87 24.96
CA ASP A 420 -19.75 34.70 25.48
C ASP A 420 -18.82 34.16 24.38
N TYR A 421 -17.60 34.68 24.28
CA TYR A 421 -16.68 34.26 23.22
C TYR A 421 -15.22 34.21 23.67
N VAL A 422 -14.43 33.43 22.94
CA VAL A 422 -12.97 33.52 22.85
C VAL A 422 -12.58 33.72 21.40
N GLN A 423 -11.60 34.58 21.16
CA GLN A 423 -11.03 34.90 19.87
C GLN A 423 -9.52 34.67 19.93
N LEU A 424 -9.02 33.90 18.97
CA LEU A 424 -7.67 33.38 18.89
C LEU A 424 -7.01 33.92 17.62
N ASN A 425 -5.72 34.23 17.70
CA ASN A 425 -4.93 34.59 16.53
C ASN A 425 -4.15 33.36 16.03
N VAL A 426 -4.35 32.98 14.78
CA VAL A 426 -3.99 31.67 14.22
C VAL A 426 -3.16 31.88 12.96
N ASN A 427 -1.89 31.47 12.97
CA ASN A 427 -0.99 31.67 11.83
C ASN A 427 -1.14 30.54 10.79
N VAL A 428 -1.72 30.87 9.63
CA VAL A 428 -1.80 29.98 8.47
C VAL A 428 -0.57 30.24 7.59
N PRO A 429 0.39 29.30 7.50
CA PRO A 429 1.72 29.59 6.95
C PRO A 429 1.76 29.68 5.41
N THR A 430 0.69 29.27 4.73
CA THR A 430 0.53 29.34 3.27
C THR A 430 -0.85 29.90 2.92
N ALA A 431 -1.00 30.52 1.75
CA ALA A 431 -2.32 30.84 1.20
C ALA A 431 -2.88 29.58 0.52
N GLY A 432 -4.20 29.37 0.59
CA GLY A 432 -4.80 28.17 0.02
C GLY A 432 -6.25 27.93 0.47
N THR A 433 -6.78 26.78 0.04
CA THR A 433 -8.08 26.25 0.42
C THR A 433 -7.84 25.09 1.36
N TYR A 434 -8.52 25.05 2.50
CA TYR A 434 -8.28 24.06 3.55
C TYR A 434 -9.59 23.42 4.00
N LYS A 435 -9.57 22.11 4.19
CA LYS A 435 -10.58 21.42 4.99
C LYS A 435 -10.29 21.73 6.47
N LEU A 436 -11.31 22.17 7.21
CA LEU A 436 -11.18 22.65 8.58
C LEU A 436 -11.86 21.68 9.55
N TYR A 437 -11.12 21.23 10.57
CA TYR A 437 -11.68 20.44 11.66
C TYR A 437 -11.45 21.14 13.01
N SER A 438 -12.48 21.14 13.84
CA SER A 438 -12.42 21.54 15.25
C SER A 438 -12.50 20.28 16.11
N TYR A 439 -11.56 20.13 17.03
CA TYR A 439 -11.51 19.03 17.99
C TYR A 439 -11.70 19.59 19.40
N ASN A 440 -12.66 19.03 20.12
CA ASN A 440 -13.20 19.59 21.34
C ASN A 440 -13.54 18.47 22.34
N ALA A 441 -13.38 18.73 23.63
CA ALA A 441 -13.95 17.85 24.65
C ALA A 441 -15.47 18.11 24.80
N THR A 442 -16.20 17.10 25.25
CA THR A 442 -17.66 17.11 25.43
C THR A 442 -18.04 16.76 26.86
N GLY A 443 -19.22 17.18 27.32
CA GLY A 443 -19.67 16.83 28.66
C GLY A 443 -20.98 17.46 29.13
N PRO A 444 -21.43 17.15 30.36
CA PRO A 444 -22.77 17.48 30.85
C PRO A 444 -22.95 18.94 31.26
N GLY A 445 -21.87 19.73 31.29
CA GLY A 445 -21.90 21.19 31.51
C GLY A 445 -21.56 22.03 30.28
N ALA A 446 -21.48 21.39 29.10
CA ALA A 446 -20.98 22.01 27.89
C ALA A 446 -22.05 22.84 27.15
N GLY A 447 -21.60 23.91 26.50
CA GLY A 447 -22.42 24.75 25.61
C GLY A 447 -22.37 24.32 24.15
N ASP A 448 -23.06 25.11 23.32
CA ASP A 448 -23.01 25.04 21.87
C ASP A 448 -22.25 26.26 21.33
N PHE A 449 -21.39 26.08 20.32
CA PHE A 449 -20.58 27.17 19.75
C PHE A 449 -20.76 27.34 18.25
N GLN A 450 -20.53 28.56 17.77
CA GLN A 450 -20.27 28.86 16.36
C GLN A 450 -18.84 29.39 16.22
N LEU A 451 -18.09 28.81 15.27
CA LEU A 451 -16.79 29.33 14.84
C LEU A 451 -17.00 30.37 13.74
N ALA A 452 -16.27 31.48 13.80
CA ALA A 452 -16.06 32.41 12.71
C ALA A 452 -14.56 32.60 12.44
N ILE A 453 -14.17 32.66 11.17
CA ILE A 453 -12.81 32.97 10.72
C ILE A 453 -12.86 34.32 10.00
N ASP A 454 -12.05 35.28 10.46
CA ASP A 454 -12.02 36.68 9.97
C ASP A 454 -13.42 37.34 9.89
N GLY A 455 -14.28 36.98 10.85
CA GLY A 455 -15.66 37.46 10.94
C GLY A 455 -16.70 36.67 10.12
N VAL A 456 -16.28 35.66 9.35
CA VAL A 456 -17.17 34.80 8.55
C VAL A 456 -17.41 33.47 9.28
N ASN A 457 -18.68 33.16 9.58
CA ASN A 457 -19.07 31.89 10.22
C ASN A 457 -18.67 30.67 9.38
N GLN A 458 -18.09 29.66 10.03
CA GLN A 458 -17.66 28.39 9.43
C GLN A 458 -18.56 27.25 9.92
N GLY A 459 -19.21 26.55 8.99
CA GLY A 459 -20.14 25.47 9.30
C GLY A 459 -21.35 25.93 10.16
N SER A 460 -22.07 24.93 10.68
CA SER A 460 -23.20 25.15 11.60
C SER A 460 -22.73 25.25 13.06
N SER A 461 -23.62 25.69 13.95
CA SER A 461 -23.41 25.62 15.39
C SER A 461 -23.15 24.18 15.86
N VAL A 462 -22.14 24.00 16.71
CA VAL A 462 -21.65 22.71 17.19
C VAL A 462 -21.99 22.56 18.67
N SER A 463 -22.81 21.56 19.01
CA SER A 463 -23.03 21.19 20.42
C SER A 463 -21.88 20.36 20.95
N LEU A 464 -21.41 20.71 22.15
CA LEU A 464 -20.44 19.93 22.94
C LEU A 464 -21.10 19.16 24.09
N PHE A 465 -22.43 19.18 24.20
CA PHE A 465 -23.13 18.46 25.26
C PHE A 465 -23.02 16.94 25.08
N GLU A 466 -22.63 16.26 26.16
CA GLU A 466 -22.71 14.81 26.29
C GLU A 466 -23.21 14.47 27.69
N ALA A 467 -24.25 13.64 27.78
CA ALA A 467 -24.99 13.46 29.03
C ALA A 467 -24.24 12.59 30.06
N ALA A 468 -23.48 11.60 29.59
CA ALA A 468 -22.76 10.64 30.43
C ALA A 468 -21.44 10.20 29.77
N PRO A 469 -20.50 11.13 29.51
CA PRO A 469 -19.17 10.79 29.04
C PRO A 469 -18.44 9.84 30.00
N ALA A 470 -17.75 8.85 29.44
CA ALA A 470 -17.20 7.72 30.19
C ALA A 470 -15.66 7.75 30.38
N HIS A 471 -14.97 8.84 30.02
CA HIS A 471 -13.50 8.85 30.09
C HIS A 471 -13.00 8.72 31.55
N PRO A 472 -12.22 7.66 31.88
CA PRO A 472 -12.02 7.22 33.26
C PRO A 472 -11.23 8.18 34.16
N GLN A 473 -10.51 9.16 33.59
CA GLN A 473 -9.65 10.09 34.33
C GLN A 473 -10.23 11.49 34.55
N ASN A 474 -11.21 11.92 33.75
CA ASN A 474 -11.74 13.30 33.82
C ASN A 474 -13.26 13.43 33.59
N GLY A 475 -13.97 12.37 33.20
CA GLY A 475 -15.42 12.40 32.99
C GLY A 475 -15.86 13.35 31.87
N LEU A 476 -15.04 13.49 30.81
CA LEU A 476 -15.37 14.20 29.57
C LEU A 476 -15.36 13.24 28.38
N GLY A 477 -16.02 13.59 27.28
CA GLY A 477 -15.88 12.89 26.00
C GLY A 477 -15.04 13.73 25.03
N TYR A 478 -14.89 13.26 23.79
CA TYR A 478 -14.11 13.95 22.76
C TYR A 478 -14.81 13.87 21.41
N LYS A 479 -14.80 14.99 20.68
CA LYS A 479 -15.52 15.15 19.42
C LYS A 479 -14.69 15.91 18.39
N LYS A 480 -14.42 15.24 17.27
CA LYS A 480 -14.03 15.86 16.00
C LYS A 480 -15.27 16.42 15.31
N THR A 481 -15.18 17.64 14.80
CA THR A 481 -16.23 18.26 13.97
C THR A 481 -15.63 18.78 12.67
N ASP A 482 -16.17 18.33 11.54
CA ASP A 482 -15.93 18.92 10.23
C ASP A 482 -16.64 20.28 10.15
N MET A 483 -15.87 21.36 10.04
CA MET A 483 -16.38 22.73 9.96
C MET A 483 -16.57 23.20 8.52
N GLY A 484 -16.34 22.33 7.54
CA GLY A 484 -16.38 22.63 6.11
C GLY A 484 -15.02 23.02 5.54
N THR A 485 -15.05 23.80 4.47
CA THR A 485 -13.87 24.23 3.72
C THR A 485 -13.72 25.75 3.84
N VAL A 486 -12.53 26.22 4.18
CA VAL A 486 -12.16 27.65 4.30
C VAL A 486 -11.08 28.00 3.29
N THR A 487 -11.10 29.21 2.72
CA THR A 487 -10.06 29.70 1.81
C THR A 487 -9.37 30.90 2.43
N PHE A 488 -8.06 30.79 2.65
CA PHE A 488 -7.19 31.90 3.06
C PHE A 488 -6.52 32.49 1.83
N ALA A 489 -6.90 33.71 1.45
CA ALA A 489 -6.35 34.42 0.29
C ALA A 489 -4.88 34.83 0.46
N THR A 490 -4.37 34.83 1.69
CA THR A 490 -3.01 35.20 2.08
C THR A 490 -2.48 34.22 3.12
N ALA A 491 -1.17 34.03 3.17
CA ALA A 491 -0.53 33.47 4.36
C ALA A 491 -0.46 34.53 5.47
N GLY A 492 -0.41 34.10 6.73
CA GLY A 492 -0.23 34.98 7.88
C GLY A 492 -1.22 34.72 9.00
N ASN A 493 -1.47 35.74 9.80
CA ASN A 493 -2.31 35.65 10.99
C ASN A 493 -3.80 35.87 10.64
N HIS A 494 -4.64 34.92 11.02
CA HIS A 494 -6.09 34.91 10.83
C HIS A 494 -6.82 34.82 12.17
N THR A 495 -8.02 35.40 12.26
CA THR A 495 -8.78 35.55 13.50
C THR A 495 -9.82 34.44 13.62
N PHE A 496 -9.67 33.54 14.59
CA PHE A 496 -10.61 32.45 14.86
C PHE A 496 -11.43 32.76 16.12
N LYS A 497 -12.72 33.05 15.95
CA LYS A 497 -13.63 33.42 17.04
C LYS A 497 -14.66 32.34 17.30
N TYR A 498 -14.64 31.78 18.49
CA TYR A 498 -15.64 30.84 18.99
C TYR A 498 -16.62 31.58 19.89
N THR A 499 -17.91 31.59 19.51
CA THR A 499 -18.98 32.28 20.26
C THR A 499 -20.01 31.26 20.73
N VAL A 500 -20.41 31.33 22.00
CA VAL A 500 -21.51 30.52 22.56
C VAL A 500 -22.82 30.94 21.90
N THR A 501 -23.50 30.01 21.26
CA THR A 501 -24.79 30.20 20.59
C THR A 501 -25.96 29.63 21.39
N GLY A 502 -25.70 28.69 22.28
CA GLY A 502 -26.73 28.00 23.05
C GLY A 502 -26.13 26.97 24.01
N LYS A 503 -26.99 26.09 24.50
CA LYS A 503 -26.63 24.81 25.12
C LYS A 503 -27.78 23.83 24.89
N ASN A 504 -27.48 22.53 24.93
CA ASN A 504 -28.53 21.52 25.04
C ASN A 504 -29.42 21.77 26.27
N ALA A 505 -30.72 21.48 26.16
CA ALA A 505 -31.67 21.63 27.27
C ALA A 505 -31.25 20.87 28.54
N ALA A 506 -30.65 19.69 28.38
CA ALA A 506 -30.14 18.85 29.47
C ALA A 506 -28.75 19.27 29.98
N SER A 507 -28.06 20.20 29.33
CA SER A 507 -26.76 20.69 29.79
C SER A 507 -26.89 21.55 31.06
N THR A 508 -25.96 21.39 31.99
CA THR A 508 -25.88 22.15 33.25
C THR A 508 -25.17 23.50 33.10
N GLY A 509 -24.57 23.80 31.95
CA GLY A 509 -23.80 25.03 31.74
C GLY A 509 -23.57 25.39 30.27
N TYR A 510 -22.74 26.42 30.05
CA TYR A 510 -22.35 26.91 28.73
C TYR A 510 -20.83 26.73 28.46
N GLN A 511 -20.15 25.85 29.20
CA GLN A 511 -18.70 25.71 29.13
C GLN A 511 -18.27 25.25 27.73
N LEU A 512 -17.26 25.88 27.16
CA LEU A 512 -16.67 25.41 25.90
C LEU A 512 -15.29 24.82 26.20
N TYR A 513 -15.00 23.68 25.58
CA TYR A 513 -13.74 22.96 25.72
C TYR A 513 -13.05 22.90 24.36
N PHE A 514 -11.75 23.17 24.31
CA PHE A 514 -10.97 23.32 23.08
C PHE A 514 -9.69 22.50 23.19
N ASP A 515 -9.33 21.82 22.10
CA ASP A 515 -8.13 21.00 22.05
C ASP A 515 -7.29 21.28 20.79
N VAL A 516 -7.85 21.07 19.59
CA VAL A 516 -7.11 21.20 18.32
C VAL A 516 -7.94 21.88 17.23
N ILE A 517 -7.26 22.70 16.40
CA ILE A 517 -7.72 23.13 15.08
C ILE A 517 -6.79 22.52 14.03
N LYS A 518 -7.34 21.69 13.13
CA LYS A 518 -6.61 21.03 12.04
C LYS A 518 -7.05 21.63 10.70
N LEU A 519 -6.09 22.15 9.95
CA LEU A 519 -6.26 22.73 8.61
C LEU A 519 -5.57 21.81 7.59
N VAL A 520 -6.31 21.27 6.64
CA VAL A 520 -5.78 20.33 5.64
C VAL A 520 -5.85 20.98 4.25
N ASN A 521 -4.72 21.37 3.66
CA ASN A 521 -4.64 22.26 2.48
C ASN A 521 -5.10 21.62 1.16
N THR A 522 -6.41 21.55 0.94
CA THR A 522 -7.08 21.01 -0.26
C THR A 522 -6.81 21.77 -1.57
N THR A 523 -5.86 22.71 -1.65
CA THR A 523 -5.26 23.05 -2.94
C THR A 523 -4.50 21.84 -3.47
N THR A 524 -5.17 21.06 -4.30
CA THR A 524 -4.50 20.15 -5.20
C THR A 524 -3.57 20.99 -6.07
N THR A 525 -2.26 20.78 -5.92
CA THR A 525 -1.39 20.92 -7.09
C THR A 525 -2.03 20.02 -8.16
N PRO A 526 -2.41 20.56 -9.33
CA PRO A 526 -3.00 19.72 -10.37
C PRO A 526 -2.06 18.55 -10.64
N PRO A 527 -2.57 17.34 -10.92
CA PRO A 527 -1.73 16.33 -11.56
C PRO A 527 -1.06 17.00 -12.78
N PRO A 528 0.24 16.75 -13.03
CA PRO A 528 0.93 17.36 -14.16
C PRO A 528 0.04 17.27 -15.40
N PRO A 529 -0.30 18.42 -16.05
CA PRO A 529 -1.23 18.42 -17.17
C PRO A 529 -0.79 17.38 -18.18
N ALA A 530 -1.76 16.61 -18.72
CA ALA A 530 -1.47 15.62 -19.75
C ALA A 530 -0.57 16.26 -20.80
N THR A 531 0.65 15.72 -20.97
CA THR A 531 1.65 16.33 -21.85
C THR A 531 1.24 16.23 -23.32
N PHE A 532 0.23 15.41 -23.59
CA PHE A 532 -0.54 15.34 -24.84
C PHE A 532 -1.95 14.79 -24.56
N SER A 533 -2.96 15.30 -25.27
CA SER A 533 -4.29 14.70 -25.35
C SER A 533 -4.95 14.95 -26.71
N ASP A 534 -5.76 13.99 -27.17
CA ASP A 534 -6.60 14.12 -28.36
C ASP A 534 -7.87 13.28 -28.20
N ASN A 535 -9.03 13.95 -28.24
CA ASN A 535 -10.37 13.34 -28.22
C ASN A 535 -11.06 13.48 -29.59
N PHE A 536 -10.34 13.89 -30.64
CA PHE A 536 -10.80 13.97 -32.02
C PHE A 536 -12.03 14.87 -32.32
N GLU A 537 -12.62 15.52 -31.32
CA GLU A 537 -13.77 16.43 -31.44
C GLU A 537 -13.49 17.68 -32.30
N SER A 538 -12.21 17.96 -32.60
CA SER A 538 -11.85 18.95 -33.63
C SER A 538 -12.29 18.55 -35.06
N GLY A 539 -12.69 17.29 -35.27
CA GLY A 539 -12.93 16.71 -36.59
C GLY A 539 -11.65 16.37 -37.36
N THR A 540 -10.47 16.54 -36.75
CA THR A 540 -9.16 16.28 -37.36
C THR A 540 -8.25 15.52 -36.40
N ALA A 541 -7.43 14.60 -36.92
CA ALA A 541 -6.39 13.91 -36.15
C ALA A 541 -5.04 14.65 -36.33
N SER A 542 -4.98 15.90 -35.89
CA SER A 542 -3.79 16.74 -36.10
C SER A 542 -2.56 16.21 -35.36
N GLY A 543 -1.40 16.20 -36.01
CA GLY A 543 -0.15 15.66 -35.46
C GLY A 543 0.00 14.13 -35.54
N TRP A 544 -1.08 13.38 -35.80
CA TRP A 544 -1.01 11.93 -36.00
C TRP A 544 -0.38 11.57 -37.34
N THR A 545 0.58 10.64 -37.31
CA THR A 545 1.26 10.12 -38.51
C THR A 545 0.96 8.64 -38.69
N THR A 546 0.27 8.28 -39.77
CA THR A 546 -0.14 6.90 -40.03
C THR A 546 0.90 6.13 -40.84
N THR A 547 1.24 4.90 -40.45
CA THR A 547 2.19 4.04 -41.18
C THR A 547 1.56 3.34 -42.38
N ALA A 548 0.33 2.85 -42.20
CA ALA A 548 -0.44 2.08 -43.18
C ALA A 548 -1.92 2.05 -42.79
N GLY A 549 -2.78 1.55 -43.70
CA GLY A 549 -4.22 1.43 -43.49
C GLY A 549 -5.00 2.65 -44.01
N THR A 550 -6.28 2.73 -43.64
CA THR A 550 -7.17 3.82 -44.04
C THR A 550 -7.74 4.47 -42.79
N TRP A 551 -7.16 5.61 -42.41
CA TRP A 551 -7.49 6.31 -41.16
C TRP A 551 -8.28 7.59 -41.42
N ALA A 552 -9.34 7.82 -40.65
CA ALA A 552 -10.15 9.04 -40.70
C ALA A 552 -10.82 9.33 -39.34
N VAL A 553 -11.10 10.60 -39.05
CA VAL A 553 -12.00 10.95 -37.95
C VAL A 553 -13.44 10.78 -38.45
N VAL A 554 -14.21 9.94 -37.76
CA VAL A 554 -15.60 9.59 -38.09
C VAL A 554 -16.52 9.92 -36.91
N THR A 555 -17.83 9.68 -37.06
CA THR A 555 -18.80 9.86 -35.96
C THR A 555 -19.34 8.51 -35.49
N ASP A 556 -19.30 8.25 -34.18
CA ASP A 556 -19.79 7.04 -33.53
C ASP A 556 -20.27 7.39 -32.11
N GLY A 557 -21.36 8.18 -32.05
CA GLY A 557 -21.70 8.99 -30.88
C GLY A 557 -20.86 10.27 -30.87
N SER A 558 -19.63 10.18 -30.34
CA SER A 558 -18.58 11.20 -30.41
C SER A 558 -17.87 11.21 -31.78
N LYS A 559 -16.94 12.15 -31.97
CA LYS A 559 -15.90 12.05 -33.01
C LYS A 559 -14.81 11.09 -32.56
N VAL A 560 -14.47 10.12 -33.39
CA VAL A 560 -13.49 9.07 -33.06
C VAL A 560 -12.54 8.85 -34.22
N TYR A 561 -11.30 8.46 -33.94
CA TYR A 561 -10.31 8.17 -34.98
C TYR A 561 -10.35 6.69 -35.36
N GLN A 562 -10.74 6.41 -36.60
CA GLN A 562 -10.99 5.05 -37.11
C GLN A 562 -9.92 4.62 -38.11
N GLN A 563 -9.35 3.43 -37.90
CA GLN A 563 -8.77 2.59 -38.95
C GLN A 563 -9.93 1.73 -39.51
N SER A 564 -10.28 1.88 -40.80
CA SER A 564 -11.48 1.24 -41.38
C SER A 564 -11.23 -0.06 -42.19
N ASN A 565 -9.99 -0.39 -42.50
CA ASN A 565 -9.56 -1.52 -43.31
C ASN A 565 -9.08 -2.70 -42.45
N SER A 566 -10.01 -3.61 -42.16
CA SER A 566 -9.75 -4.83 -41.38
C SER A 566 -8.81 -5.85 -42.06
N ALA A 567 -8.40 -5.67 -43.31
CA ALA A 567 -7.48 -6.58 -44.00
C ALA A 567 -6.01 -6.13 -43.98
N THR A 568 -5.72 -4.87 -43.62
CA THR A 568 -4.37 -4.32 -43.69
C THR A 568 -3.56 -4.67 -42.42
N ALA A 569 -2.33 -5.18 -42.61
CA ALA A 569 -1.42 -5.54 -41.53
C ALA A 569 -0.54 -4.37 -41.09
N ASP A 570 -0.04 -4.43 -39.85
CA ASP A 570 0.97 -3.52 -39.25
C ASP A 570 0.60 -2.01 -39.37
N THR A 571 -0.70 -1.70 -39.21
CA THR A 571 -1.25 -0.35 -39.33
C THR A 571 -1.24 0.37 -37.99
N HIS A 572 -0.48 1.46 -37.93
CA HIS A 572 -0.29 2.29 -36.75
C HIS A 572 -0.61 3.74 -37.04
N ALA A 573 -1.16 4.46 -36.06
CA ALA A 573 -1.16 5.92 -36.04
C ALA A 573 -0.27 6.40 -34.89
N LEU A 574 0.73 7.24 -35.16
CA LEU A 574 1.80 7.60 -34.23
C LEU A 574 1.72 9.08 -33.84
N ASN A 575 1.95 9.40 -32.57
CA ASN A 575 2.03 10.79 -32.08
C ASN A 575 2.98 10.90 -30.87
N GLY A 576 3.21 12.12 -30.38
CA GLY A 576 4.06 12.38 -29.22
C GLY A 576 5.56 12.48 -29.52
N ASN A 577 6.36 12.51 -28.45
CA ASN A 577 7.79 12.83 -28.50
C ASN A 577 8.68 11.58 -28.40
N THR A 578 9.72 11.50 -29.23
CA THR A 578 10.71 10.39 -29.19
C THR A 578 11.57 10.40 -27.92
N ALA A 579 11.66 11.53 -27.23
CA ALA A 579 12.41 11.69 -25.99
C ALA A 579 11.64 11.27 -24.73
N TRP A 580 10.35 10.93 -24.82
CA TRP A 580 9.58 10.46 -23.67
C TRP A 580 10.08 9.10 -23.19
N THR A 581 10.46 9.02 -21.91
CA THR A 581 11.06 7.84 -21.28
C THR A 581 10.06 7.07 -20.42
N ASN A 582 9.61 7.70 -19.34
CA ASN A 582 8.55 7.21 -18.46
C ASN A 582 7.28 7.98 -18.76
N TYR A 583 6.18 7.27 -18.98
CA TYR A 583 4.87 7.87 -19.20
C TYR A 583 3.75 6.83 -19.06
N THR A 584 2.54 7.33 -18.86
CA THR A 584 1.31 6.55 -19.05
C THR A 584 0.63 7.00 -20.34
N VAL A 585 0.20 6.05 -21.17
CA VAL A 585 -0.67 6.31 -22.32
C VAL A 585 -2.01 5.60 -22.13
N ASN A 586 -3.11 6.31 -22.34
CA ASN A 586 -4.47 5.80 -22.23
C ASN A 586 -5.23 6.08 -23.52
N ALA A 587 -6.04 5.14 -23.99
CA ALA A 587 -7.01 5.36 -25.07
C ALA A 587 -8.23 4.45 -24.88
N LYS A 588 -9.42 4.95 -25.24
CA LYS A 588 -10.58 4.10 -25.51
C LYS A 588 -10.38 3.41 -26.85
N VAL A 589 -10.69 2.11 -26.91
CA VAL A 589 -10.51 1.24 -28.08
C VAL A 589 -11.79 0.44 -28.31
N LYS A 590 -12.33 0.48 -29.54
CA LYS A 590 -13.43 -0.38 -29.98
C LYS A 590 -13.08 -1.02 -31.31
N VAL A 591 -13.38 -2.31 -31.47
CA VAL A 591 -13.25 -3.00 -32.77
C VAL A 591 -14.62 -3.33 -33.31
N ASP A 592 -14.94 -2.83 -34.50
CA ASP A 592 -16.16 -3.18 -35.22
C ASP A 592 -16.02 -4.57 -35.87
N ALA A 593 -14.85 -4.84 -36.47
CA ALA A 593 -14.55 -6.11 -37.14
C ALA A 593 -13.05 -6.41 -37.19
N PHE A 594 -12.68 -7.68 -37.04
CA PHE A 594 -11.34 -8.20 -37.31
C PHE A 594 -11.32 -9.02 -38.60
N ASP A 595 -10.16 -9.16 -39.24
CA ASP A 595 -9.95 -10.09 -40.36
C ASP A 595 -10.47 -11.52 -40.06
N ALA A 596 -10.99 -12.18 -41.08
CA ALA A 596 -11.51 -13.54 -40.99
C ALA A 596 -10.41 -14.56 -40.65
N GLY A 597 -9.17 -14.32 -41.07
CA GLY A 597 -8.02 -15.22 -40.87
C GLY A 597 -7.50 -15.35 -39.43
N GLY A 598 -8.07 -14.63 -38.45
CA GLY A 598 -7.74 -14.76 -37.03
C GLY A 598 -6.44 -14.08 -36.58
N TYR A 599 -5.44 -13.94 -37.45
CA TYR A 599 -4.20 -13.20 -37.22
C TYR A 599 -4.43 -11.67 -37.16
N ALA A 600 -5.14 -11.19 -36.15
CA ALA A 600 -5.48 -9.78 -35.97
C ALA A 600 -5.22 -9.31 -34.54
N GLY A 601 -4.94 -8.02 -34.36
CA GLY A 601 -4.69 -7.42 -33.07
C GLY A 601 -5.11 -5.95 -33.00
N VAL A 602 -5.35 -5.45 -31.79
CA VAL A 602 -5.70 -4.05 -31.53
C VAL A 602 -5.13 -3.61 -30.19
N GLY A 603 -4.64 -2.38 -30.10
CA GLY A 603 -4.19 -1.82 -28.83
C GLY A 603 -3.35 -0.56 -28.97
N ILE A 604 -2.37 -0.42 -28.09
CA ILE A 604 -1.51 0.76 -27.96
C ILE A 604 -0.05 0.33 -28.08
N ASP A 605 0.71 1.06 -28.88
CA ASP A 605 2.17 0.94 -28.94
C ASP A 605 2.81 2.03 -28.07
N ALA A 606 3.95 1.71 -27.47
CA ALA A 606 4.70 2.64 -26.63
C ALA A 606 6.21 2.43 -26.75
N ARG A 607 6.96 3.48 -26.40
CA ARG A 607 8.38 3.68 -26.76
C ARG A 607 8.65 3.33 -28.23
N TYR A 608 7.74 3.73 -29.12
CA TYR A 608 7.86 3.49 -30.54
C TYR A 608 9.00 4.36 -31.09
N GLN A 609 10.05 3.70 -31.59
CA GLN A 609 11.19 4.34 -32.23
C GLN A 609 11.03 4.29 -33.75
N ASP A 610 10.75 3.10 -34.28
CA ASP A 610 10.45 2.84 -35.68
C ASP A 610 9.61 1.56 -35.86
N ALA A 611 9.28 1.20 -37.10
CA ALA A 611 8.43 0.06 -37.43
C ALA A 611 9.00 -1.32 -37.02
N ASN A 612 10.27 -1.39 -36.65
CA ASN A 612 10.99 -2.58 -36.22
C ASN A 612 11.35 -2.57 -34.72
N ASN A 613 11.15 -1.43 -34.02
CA ASN A 613 11.64 -1.15 -32.67
C ASN A 613 10.57 -0.43 -31.82
N ASN A 614 9.80 -1.20 -31.03
CA ASN A 614 8.73 -0.70 -30.15
C ASN A 614 8.29 -1.74 -29.10
N TYR A 615 7.49 -1.30 -28.11
CA TYR A 615 6.61 -2.17 -27.33
C TYR A 615 5.17 -2.06 -27.84
N SER A 616 4.42 -3.16 -27.76
CA SER A 616 2.99 -3.23 -28.12
C SER A 616 2.17 -3.88 -27.00
N PHE A 617 1.06 -3.23 -26.65
CA PHE A 617 0.12 -3.58 -25.60
C PHE A 617 -1.23 -3.82 -26.26
N GLN A 618 -1.52 -5.07 -26.63
CA GLN A 618 -2.62 -5.38 -27.55
C GLN A 618 -3.45 -6.60 -27.13
N TYR A 619 -4.73 -6.60 -27.51
CA TYR A 619 -5.51 -7.83 -27.65
C TYR A 619 -5.15 -8.52 -28.97
N TYR A 620 -4.95 -9.84 -28.94
CA TYR A 620 -4.60 -10.66 -30.09
C TYR A 620 -5.66 -11.74 -30.33
N LYS A 621 -6.39 -11.61 -31.45
CA LYS A 621 -7.60 -12.39 -31.75
C LYS A 621 -7.35 -13.90 -31.86
N LEU A 622 -6.23 -14.32 -32.46
CA LEU A 622 -6.01 -15.72 -32.81
C LEU A 622 -6.05 -16.65 -31.59
N THR A 623 -5.53 -16.17 -30.46
CA THR A 623 -5.48 -16.92 -29.20
C THR A 623 -6.46 -16.41 -28.15
N GLY A 624 -7.09 -15.25 -28.36
CA GLY A 624 -8.03 -14.65 -27.40
C GLY A 624 -7.33 -14.05 -26.19
N GLU A 625 -6.14 -13.48 -26.38
CA GLU A 625 -5.26 -13.03 -25.29
C GLU A 625 -4.97 -11.53 -25.36
N LEU A 626 -4.87 -10.86 -24.21
CA LEU A 626 -4.07 -9.64 -24.10
C LEU A 626 -2.59 -10.01 -24.09
N LYS A 627 -1.73 -9.15 -24.64
CA LYS A 627 -0.28 -9.33 -24.71
C LYS A 627 0.47 -8.03 -24.44
N ILE A 628 1.57 -8.14 -23.69
CA ILE A 628 2.68 -7.19 -23.76
C ILE A 628 3.75 -7.85 -24.62
N GLN A 629 4.19 -7.18 -25.68
CA GLN A 629 5.21 -7.66 -26.59
C GLN A 629 6.25 -6.57 -26.87
N LYS A 630 7.46 -6.98 -27.23
CA LYS A 630 8.46 -6.11 -27.86
C LYS A 630 8.70 -6.53 -29.29
N LYS A 631 8.96 -5.57 -30.18
CA LYS A 631 9.49 -5.78 -31.53
C LYS A 631 10.91 -5.23 -31.52
N VAL A 632 11.92 -6.07 -31.72
CA VAL A 632 13.35 -5.68 -31.77
C VAL A 632 13.92 -6.11 -33.11
N ALA A 633 14.46 -5.17 -33.89
CA ALA A 633 14.92 -5.42 -35.25
C ALA A 633 13.89 -6.17 -36.13
N GLY A 634 12.60 -5.90 -35.91
CA GLY A 634 11.48 -6.50 -36.64
C GLY A 634 10.96 -7.82 -36.05
N VAL A 635 11.66 -8.41 -35.09
CA VAL A 635 11.28 -9.68 -34.44
C VAL A 635 10.41 -9.42 -33.21
N PHE A 636 9.19 -9.95 -33.22
CA PHE A 636 8.31 -9.90 -32.05
C PHE A 636 8.73 -10.93 -30.99
N THR A 637 8.71 -10.51 -29.73
CA THR A 637 8.86 -11.37 -28.54
C THR A 637 7.75 -11.02 -27.56
N THR A 638 6.94 -12.01 -27.16
CA THR A 638 5.93 -11.84 -26.11
C THR A 638 6.62 -11.80 -24.75
N LEU A 639 6.29 -10.78 -23.96
CA LEU A 639 6.82 -10.59 -22.60
C LEU A 639 5.81 -11.07 -21.55
N ALA A 640 4.52 -10.83 -21.77
CA ALA A 640 3.43 -11.34 -20.94
C ALA A 640 2.17 -11.59 -21.79
N THR A 641 1.33 -12.54 -21.38
CA THR A 641 0.09 -12.92 -22.08
C THR A 641 -0.98 -13.43 -21.10
N LYS A 642 -2.26 -13.17 -21.38
CA LYS A 642 -3.41 -13.61 -20.55
C LYS A 642 -4.68 -13.70 -21.39
N ASN A 643 -5.43 -14.80 -21.25
CA ASN A 643 -6.75 -14.95 -21.89
C ASN A 643 -7.70 -13.81 -21.46
N TYR A 644 -8.40 -13.22 -22.43
CA TYR A 644 -9.30 -12.09 -22.18
C TYR A 644 -10.57 -12.15 -23.02
N ALA A 645 -11.71 -11.94 -22.38
CA ALA A 645 -13.02 -11.94 -23.03
C ALA A 645 -13.27 -10.62 -23.78
N PHE A 646 -12.79 -10.56 -25.03
CA PHE A 646 -12.95 -9.39 -25.90
C PHE A 646 -14.17 -9.53 -26.83
N SER A 647 -15.01 -8.51 -26.87
CA SER A 647 -16.23 -8.43 -27.68
C SER A 647 -16.14 -7.30 -28.70
N THR A 648 -16.42 -7.59 -29.97
CA THR A 648 -16.56 -6.56 -31.00
C THR A 648 -17.78 -5.67 -30.73
N GLY A 649 -17.67 -4.38 -31.08
CA GLY A 649 -18.71 -3.38 -30.82
C GLY A 649 -18.68 -2.77 -29.40
N THR A 650 -17.84 -3.30 -28.49
CA THR A 650 -17.66 -2.79 -27.13
C THR A 650 -16.45 -1.85 -27.05
N TRP A 651 -16.60 -0.75 -26.30
CA TRP A 651 -15.49 0.13 -25.92
C TRP A 651 -14.72 -0.43 -24.72
N TYR A 652 -13.40 -0.49 -24.85
CA TYR A 652 -12.46 -0.86 -23.78
C TYR A 652 -11.51 0.31 -23.51
N ASN A 653 -11.33 0.70 -22.25
CA ASN A 653 -10.32 1.68 -21.89
C ASN A 653 -8.97 0.97 -21.69
N MET A 654 -8.09 1.05 -22.68
CA MET A 654 -6.75 0.46 -22.67
C MET A 654 -5.74 1.48 -22.16
N LYS A 655 -4.86 1.06 -21.25
CA LYS A 655 -3.82 1.93 -20.67
C LYS A 655 -2.51 1.17 -20.54
N ALA A 656 -1.43 1.71 -21.08
CA ALA A 656 -0.08 1.21 -20.90
C ALA A 656 0.71 2.15 -19.97
N VAL A 657 1.35 1.59 -18.95
CA VAL A 657 2.24 2.34 -18.02
C VAL A 657 3.68 1.90 -18.26
N LEU A 658 4.58 2.86 -18.45
CA LEU A 658 5.99 2.63 -18.71
C LEU A 658 6.82 3.38 -17.67
N ASN A 659 7.50 2.65 -16.78
CA ASN A 659 8.32 3.23 -15.72
C ASN A 659 9.65 2.49 -15.58
N GLY A 660 10.73 3.09 -16.09
CA GLY A 660 12.02 2.41 -16.21
C GLY A 660 11.87 1.18 -17.11
N GLY A 661 12.21 -0.01 -16.60
CA GLY A 661 11.96 -1.29 -17.28
C GLY A 661 10.58 -1.90 -17.01
N ASN A 662 9.78 -1.38 -16.08
CA ASN A 662 8.44 -1.93 -15.80
C ASN A 662 7.44 -1.48 -16.87
N LEU A 663 6.68 -2.43 -17.40
CA LEU A 663 5.66 -2.28 -18.42
C LEU A 663 4.36 -2.91 -17.90
N GLU A 664 3.28 -2.14 -17.84
CA GLU A 664 1.98 -2.64 -17.37
C GLU A 664 0.90 -2.42 -18.42
N PHE A 665 0.05 -3.42 -18.64
CA PHE A 665 -1.14 -3.32 -19.47
C PHE A 665 -2.40 -3.39 -18.61
N TRP A 666 -3.18 -2.33 -18.66
CA TRP A 666 -4.45 -2.21 -17.97
C TRP A 666 -5.61 -2.15 -18.97
N VAL A 667 -6.72 -2.82 -18.67
CA VAL A 667 -7.96 -2.73 -19.46
C VAL A 667 -9.13 -2.50 -18.53
N ASN A 668 -9.97 -1.51 -18.86
CA ASN A 668 -11.13 -1.08 -18.06
C ASN A 668 -10.81 -0.76 -16.59
N GLY A 669 -9.59 -0.29 -16.32
CA GLY A 669 -9.13 0.07 -14.97
C GLY A 669 -8.48 -1.07 -14.17
N ASN A 670 -8.52 -2.31 -14.67
CA ASN A 670 -7.86 -3.47 -14.05
C ASN A 670 -6.45 -3.67 -14.63
N LEU A 671 -5.48 -4.08 -13.79
CA LEU A 671 -4.17 -4.53 -14.25
C LEU A 671 -4.33 -5.94 -14.84
N GLU A 672 -4.16 -6.06 -16.15
CA GLU A 672 -4.34 -7.33 -16.85
C GLU A 672 -3.00 -8.06 -17.04
N LEU A 673 -1.91 -7.32 -17.30
CA LEU A 673 -0.56 -7.84 -17.47
C LEU A 673 0.49 -6.89 -16.89
N SER A 674 1.61 -7.44 -16.43
CA SER A 674 2.86 -6.71 -16.22
C SER A 674 4.05 -7.48 -16.80
N ALA A 675 5.12 -6.78 -17.13
CA ALA A 675 6.38 -7.33 -17.62
C ALA A 675 7.54 -6.38 -17.31
N THR A 676 8.75 -6.92 -17.17
CA THR A 676 9.98 -6.13 -17.04
C THR A 676 10.85 -6.32 -18.29
N ASP A 677 11.10 -5.24 -19.04
CA ASP A 677 12.00 -5.24 -20.20
C ASP A 677 12.66 -3.88 -20.42
N ALA A 678 13.94 -3.89 -20.79
CA ALA A 678 14.77 -2.70 -20.95
C ALA A 678 15.25 -2.46 -22.40
N SER A 679 14.68 -3.15 -23.40
CA SER A 679 15.10 -3.03 -24.80
C SER A 679 14.92 -1.63 -25.38
N PHE A 680 13.86 -0.93 -24.94
CA PHE A 680 13.59 0.47 -25.30
C PHE A 680 13.41 1.32 -24.04
N SER A 681 14.16 2.42 -23.94
CA SER A 681 14.10 3.37 -22.82
C SER A 681 13.31 4.65 -23.13
N SER A 682 13.08 4.97 -24.41
CA SER A 682 12.28 6.11 -24.86
C SER A 682 11.65 5.90 -26.23
N GLY A 683 10.59 6.64 -26.53
CA GLY A 683 9.95 6.69 -27.85
C GLY A 683 8.49 7.17 -27.81
N LYS A 684 7.89 7.31 -28.99
CA LYS A 684 6.52 7.79 -29.22
C LYS A 684 5.43 6.82 -28.74
N ILE A 685 4.19 7.31 -28.70
CA ILE A 685 2.99 6.46 -28.62
C ILE A 685 2.50 6.06 -30.02
N GLY A 686 1.73 4.97 -30.08
CA GLY A 686 0.99 4.56 -31.27
C GLY A 686 -0.36 3.94 -30.95
N LEU A 687 -1.30 4.03 -31.90
CA LEU A 687 -2.56 3.30 -31.91
C LEU A 687 -2.43 2.16 -32.93
N ASN A 688 -2.49 0.91 -32.49
CA ASN A 688 -2.26 -0.29 -33.29
C ASN A 688 -3.61 -0.94 -33.66
N ALA A 689 -3.82 -1.19 -34.95
CA ALA A 689 -5.03 -1.82 -35.50
C ALA A 689 -4.71 -2.92 -36.54
N HIS A 690 -3.71 -3.77 -36.27
CA HIS A 690 -3.31 -4.86 -37.16
C HIS A 690 -4.51 -5.75 -37.59
N ARG A 691 -4.91 -5.68 -38.86
CA ARG A 691 -6.04 -6.44 -39.43
C ARG A 691 -7.35 -6.25 -38.64
N ALA A 692 -7.59 -5.02 -38.18
CA ALA A 692 -8.78 -4.64 -37.44
C ALA A 692 -9.39 -3.34 -37.99
N ASN A 693 -10.70 -3.33 -38.22
CA ASN A 693 -11.49 -2.12 -38.30
C ASN A 693 -11.74 -1.66 -36.85
N ALA A 694 -10.97 -0.67 -36.41
CA ALA A 694 -10.87 -0.24 -35.02
C ALA A 694 -11.00 1.27 -34.89
N LYS A 695 -11.59 1.71 -33.78
CA LYS A 695 -11.85 3.09 -33.42
C LYS A 695 -11.17 3.41 -32.09
N PHE A 696 -10.62 4.62 -32.02
CA PHE A 696 -9.88 5.14 -30.89
C PHE A 696 -10.47 6.49 -30.47
N ASP A 697 -10.55 6.73 -29.17
CA ASP A 697 -11.10 7.95 -28.57
C ASP A 697 -10.41 8.26 -27.23
N ASP A 698 -10.53 9.48 -26.72
CA ASP A 698 -9.96 9.98 -25.46
C ASP A 698 -8.48 9.56 -25.23
N VAL A 699 -7.62 9.83 -26.20
CA VAL A 699 -6.19 9.57 -26.07
C VAL A 699 -5.56 10.58 -25.12
N THR A 700 -4.84 10.11 -24.10
CA THR A 700 -4.08 10.96 -23.17
C THR A 700 -2.71 10.36 -22.87
N VAL A 701 -1.72 11.24 -22.66
CA VAL A 701 -0.37 10.87 -22.20
C VAL A 701 0.04 11.75 -21.04
N GLN A 702 0.62 11.14 -20.00
CA GLN A 702 1.19 11.82 -18.83
C GLN A 702 2.64 11.35 -18.60
#